data_AF-A0A9E2UV74-F1
#
_entry.id   AF-A0A9E2UV74-F1
#
_cell.length_a   1.000
_cell.length_b   1.000
_cell.length_c   1.000
_cell.angle_alpha   90.00
_cell.angle_beta   90.00
_cell.angle_gamma   90.00
#
_symmetry.space_group_name_H-M   'P 1'
#
loop_
_entity.id
_entity.type
_entity.pdbx_description
1 polymer ?
#
loop_
_entity_poly.entity_id
_entity_poly.type
_entity_poly.pdbx_seq_one_letter_code
_entity_poly.pdbx_strand_id
1 'polypeptide(L)'
;MRTLTCILAATTIYAGIFLQASGAAEPEGGARKPAVLFLFYNTGHRDHRYTKRYLADLEKQGFAVDMAARSEITWDLISKYNALVFVSVPNWNNKDQEPTEEWRKSVELLRRYLDAGGGVLMTDWPGPFRYSSLMHFLGPYGFTRLPESVHNTEGVAATQIKLRYAKTTSITESPVTEGVTQIWYPVYPDPAHVWNPTTDSFAVDENWSIVVHGGPGSYSKPYSYGVESVDRHVREQGYAENVPLYAIRELPTGGRLAFCAVNAPYTFMGGLAPGHEMIVLEKGLLEQPSHMGKLLLNTYDWLGAPSLKSGKLGGVVLAPGKFAEKPFAELAPLTEKALGFRTPRTGFHGVIGPRTTYSTGTSTVAEYAQAARRAGWDFVVFLEDFNHLDYEAFAKEQEECARLSDQELILVPGIAYQDEDDAWHYVFSVKTKLPAEWMLMPGTRKLKLSYVRERDKRGGTQVAYLHLSNPIVDSTTGFFRTGQCDTPFWAHIDYDSVPVFTSENGRITEELVTEYTELVGNGEWPNPVAINLMDSAEQLAAVRDKGLGHTVLLARDSAELRARFGAGTTVVPESYATQGPVIEAWQQAGAHHYDYVGNLWDYTRYRCRLRFKISSDAGLKEVRVLDGDKTRFRFLPNGAKSFERVLELTKQQQQYFSLIATDLRGRRAVGGTYHTRNHNFQQVWCGDRRNTLGVFEFQKSWSAVPVSYPPVCDDGRPFFPFFDGTHNIHRPGGSGKVSMCPTLRFDRIPGVETQFQAPIAFEGSSCSARRSLRTMASVDIVINDFVYERTYPSEILPLRETVQRRSRPNKVMRARIRVSRPYDAGGLGPPANQAVVFHVKGEIELLRDVSLWDGGYPIAVGHYATGKDPSVLAVCRNGETIPPIFCSAKKRPFSNARRGPLPIGSYVWTGYPLTHGPALALFPLSGGPFGYRYAGGESQAVEIGLDVPAGKHLKGEKFFFEYLTLSSPWDKPPTPEYAERFRDIMGLDGTPGYKVSAESGKVVSTVYFLVLDGERKGFAGTLAPPSGEFPAFLPVQVRNLNSQWSAVHYETSAKRCRPIGSVDGVAYTHVQFGGKPQRLFVGHPFTCDQPEAVLVLAQTGPRKFLLTVHNPTDKPMKCAFEKSPFFTLTSKCPGPVDVPAGDMVTIEVS
;
A
#
# COMPACT_ATOMS: atom_id res chain seq x y z
N MET A 1 -17.33 -34.23 -54.57
CA MET A 1 -17.31 -32.88 -55.21
C MET A 1 -18.71 -32.29 -55.48
N ARG A 2 -19.80 -32.78 -54.85
CA ARG A 2 -21.14 -32.13 -54.87
C ARG A 2 -21.71 -31.82 -53.48
N THR A 3 -20.95 -32.06 -52.42
CA THR A 3 -21.36 -31.79 -51.02
C THR A 3 -20.68 -30.56 -50.42
N LEU A 4 -19.68 -29.99 -51.09
CA LEU A 4 -18.96 -28.79 -50.62
C LEU A 4 -19.65 -27.47 -51.03
N THR A 5 -20.55 -27.50 -52.02
CA THR A 5 -21.19 -26.32 -52.59
C THR A 5 -22.42 -25.86 -51.79
N CYS A 6 -23.05 -26.74 -51.01
CA CYS A 6 -24.21 -26.38 -50.18
C CYS A 6 -23.84 -25.77 -48.82
N ILE A 7 -22.61 -25.97 -48.33
CA ILE A 7 -22.17 -25.41 -47.03
C ILE A 7 -21.70 -23.96 -47.17
N LEU A 8 -21.13 -23.56 -48.32
CA LEU A 8 -20.75 -22.16 -48.57
C LEU A 8 -21.96 -21.23 -48.79
N ALA A 9 -23.07 -21.71 -49.33
CA ALA A 9 -24.25 -20.88 -49.57
C ALA A 9 -25.00 -20.50 -48.26
N ALA A 10 -24.94 -21.35 -47.24
CA ALA A 10 -25.58 -21.08 -45.94
C ALA A 10 -24.79 -20.05 -45.09
N THR A 11 -23.47 -19.97 -45.26
CA THR A 11 -22.64 -19.00 -44.52
C THR A 11 -22.70 -17.60 -45.12
N THR A 12 -22.94 -17.46 -46.43
CA THR A 12 -23.08 -16.15 -47.08
C THR A 12 -24.46 -15.51 -46.82
N ILE A 13 -25.51 -16.30 -46.61
CA ILE A 13 -26.86 -15.78 -46.29
C ILE A 13 -26.96 -15.32 -44.82
N TYR A 14 -26.23 -15.95 -43.89
CA TYR A 14 -26.15 -15.46 -42.50
C TYR A 14 -25.24 -14.23 -42.33
N ALA A 15 -24.22 -14.06 -43.18
CA ALA A 15 -23.38 -12.86 -43.19
C ALA A 15 -24.07 -11.66 -43.86
N GLY A 16 -24.95 -11.88 -44.85
CA GLY A 16 -25.73 -10.84 -45.51
C GLY A 16 -26.86 -10.24 -44.65
N ILE A 17 -27.42 -11.02 -43.72
CA ILE A 17 -28.50 -10.54 -42.82
C ILE A 17 -27.93 -9.79 -41.59
N PHE A 18 -26.64 -9.99 -41.23
CA PHE A 18 -25.98 -9.23 -40.17
C PHE A 18 -25.25 -7.96 -40.64
N LEU A 19 -25.03 -7.78 -41.95
CA LEU A 19 -24.35 -6.60 -42.51
C LEU A 19 -25.27 -5.57 -43.19
N GLN A 20 -26.59 -5.79 -43.19
CA GLN A 20 -27.59 -4.80 -43.66
C GLN A 20 -28.41 -4.14 -42.55
N ALA A 21 -28.00 -4.28 -41.29
CA ALA A 21 -28.58 -3.56 -40.15
C ALA A 21 -27.66 -2.45 -39.57
N SER A 22 -26.64 -2.00 -40.33
CA SER A 22 -25.78 -0.85 -39.96
C SER A 22 -26.06 0.41 -40.77
N GLY A 23 -27.11 0.40 -41.60
CA GLY A 23 -27.78 1.63 -42.02
C GLY A 23 -28.76 2.03 -40.91
N ALA A 24 -28.25 2.58 -39.81
CA ALA A 24 -29.11 3.32 -38.90
C ALA A 24 -29.69 4.49 -39.71
N ALA A 25 -30.93 4.35 -40.15
CA ALA A 25 -31.75 5.52 -40.42
C ALA A 25 -31.66 6.39 -39.17
N GLU A 26 -31.23 7.64 -39.31
CA GLU A 26 -31.36 8.60 -38.23
C GLU A 26 -32.81 8.54 -37.75
N PRO A 27 -33.07 8.41 -36.44
CA PRO A 27 -34.41 8.61 -35.93
C PRO A 27 -34.77 10.08 -36.22
N GLU A 28 -35.47 10.32 -37.33
CA GLU A 28 -36.12 11.59 -37.61
C GLU A 28 -37.03 11.91 -36.42
N GLY A 29 -36.56 12.82 -35.55
CA GLY A 29 -37.31 13.31 -34.39
C GLY A 29 -36.62 13.21 -33.03
N GLY A 30 -35.46 12.54 -32.89
CA GLY A 30 -34.70 12.52 -31.64
C GLY A 30 -33.84 13.77 -31.44
N ALA A 31 -34.03 14.53 -30.36
CA ALA A 31 -33.15 15.66 -30.05
C ALA A 31 -31.69 15.17 -29.92
N ARG A 32 -30.77 15.78 -30.69
CA ARG A 32 -29.34 15.43 -30.69
C ARG A 32 -28.76 15.63 -29.28
N LYS A 33 -28.25 14.54 -28.69
CA LYS A 33 -27.58 14.57 -27.38
C LYS A 33 -26.26 15.35 -27.44
N PRO A 34 -25.85 16.01 -26.35
CA PRO A 34 -24.61 16.78 -26.32
C PRO A 34 -23.37 15.88 -26.34
N ALA A 35 -22.29 16.39 -26.90
CA ALA A 35 -20.97 15.79 -26.76
C ALA A 35 -20.34 16.16 -25.41
N VAL A 36 -19.81 15.18 -24.67
CA VAL A 36 -19.28 15.37 -23.31
C VAL A 36 -17.82 14.91 -23.20
N LEU A 37 -16.94 15.79 -22.74
CA LEU A 37 -15.53 15.46 -22.49
C LEU A 37 -15.26 15.35 -20.98
N PHE A 38 -14.79 14.19 -20.53
CA PHE A 38 -14.36 13.97 -19.14
C PHE A 38 -12.85 14.27 -18.99
N LEU A 39 -12.52 15.19 -18.09
CA LEU A 39 -11.16 15.68 -17.89
C LEU A 39 -10.57 15.12 -16.59
N PHE A 40 -9.41 14.47 -16.71
CA PHE A 40 -8.71 13.77 -15.62
C PHE A 40 -7.36 14.40 -15.28
N TYR A 41 -6.86 14.15 -14.06
CA TYR A 41 -5.50 14.52 -13.68
C TYR A 41 -4.42 13.97 -14.63
N ASN A 42 -4.56 12.69 -15.04
CA ASN A 42 -3.70 12.01 -15.99
C ASN A 42 -4.48 10.84 -16.65
N THR A 43 -4.46 10.75 -17.99
CA THR A 43 -5.04 9.66 -18.78
C THR A 43 -4.17 8.41 -18.82
N GLY A 44 -2.90 8.51 -18.43
CA GLY A 44 -1.91 7.44 -18.40
C GLY A 44 -2.08 6.43 -17.25
N HIS A 45 -2.94 6.71 -16.26
CA HIS A 45 -3.34 5.67 -15.30
C HIS A 45 -4.20 4.64 -16.02
N ARG A 46 -3.65 3.44 -16.22
CA ARG A 46 -4.27 2.32 -16.94
C ARG A 46 -5.58 1.81 -16.28
N ASP A 47 -5.94 2.33 -15.11
CA ASP A 47 -7.03 1.87 -14.23
C ASP A 47 -8.36 2.65 -14.31
N HIS A 48 -8.61 3.45 -15.36
CA HIS A 48 -9.93 4.09 -15.57
C HIS A 48 -11.04 3.11 -16.00
N ARG A 49 -10.99 1.83 -15.60
CA ARG A 49 -11.91 0.80 -16.09
C ARG A 49 -13.37 1.13 -15.77
N TYR A 50 -13.67 1.50 -14.52
CA TYR A 50 -15.04 1.80 -14.10
C TYR A 50 -15.58 3.07 -14.78
N THR A 51 -14.72 4.07 -14.97
CA THR A 51 -15.04 5.23 -15.81
C THR A 51 -15.32 4.82 -17.24
N LYS A 52 -14.45 4.02 -17.88
CA LYS A 52 -14.68 3.55 -19.26
C LYS A 52 -15.98 2.77 -19.37
N ARG A 53 -16.32 1.96 -18.37
CA ARG A 53 -17.63 1.29 -18.30
C ARG A 53 -18.78 2.29 -18.21
N TYR A 54 -18.67 3.31 -17.36
CA TYR A 54 -19.65 4.40 -17.28
C TYR A 54 -19.79 5.14 -18.62
N LEU A 55 -18.68 5.48 -19.27
CA LEU A 55 -18.68 6.11 -20.60
C LEU A 55 -19.30 5.20 -21.67
N ALA A 56 -19.02 3.89 -21.65
CA ALA A 56 -19.66 2.93 -22.54
C ALA A 56 -21.17 2.84 -22.31
N ASP A 57 -21.63 2.99 -21.07
CA ASP A 57 -23.06 3.04 -20.75
C ASP A 57 -23.69 4.38 -21.18
N LEU A 58 -22.95 5.49 -21.20
CA LEU A 58 -23.38 6.75 -21.82
C LEU A 58 -23.46 6.67 -23.35
N GLU A 59 -22.48 6.01 -24.01
CA GLU A 59 -22.50 5.77 -25.47
C GLU A 59 -23.76 5.00 -25.87
N LYS A 60 -24.12 3.94 -25.10
CA LYS A 60 -25.37 3.18 -25.31
C LYS A 60 -26.64 4.02 -25.15
N GLN A 61 -26.57 5.11 -24.40
CA GLN A 61 -27.67 6.06 -24.19
C GLN A 61 -27.66 7.20 -25.24
N GLY A 62 -26.78 7.14 -26.23
CA GLY A 62 -26.73 8.08 -27.36
C GLY A 62 -25.86 9.32 -27.15
N PHE A 63 -25.10 9.41 -26.06
CA PHE A 63 -24.14 10.50 -25.86
C PHE A 63 -22.86 10.28 -26.68
N ALA A 64 -22.32 11.35 -27.25
CA ALA A 64 -20.95 11.36 -27.79
C ALA A 64 -19.97 11.70 -26.66
N VAL A 65 -19.32 10.71 -26.07
CA VAL A 65 -18.45 10.92 -24.90
C VAL A 65 -16.98 10.65 -25.20
N ASP A 66 -16.08 11.42 -24.59
CA ASP A 66 -14.64 11.16 -24.63
C ASP A 66 -13.97 11.46 -23.28
N MET A 67 -12.69 11.12 -23.15
CA MET A 67 -11.87 11.48 -22.00
C MET A 67 -10.49 12.00 -22.42
N ALA A 68 -9.96 12.99 -21.70
CA ALA A 68 -8.62 13.55 -21.91
C ALA A 68 -7.95 13.92 -20.58
N ALA A 69 -6.63 14.06 -20.58
CA ALA A 69 -5.91 14.60 -19.44
C ALA A 69 -6.06 16.12 -19.43
N ARG A 70 -6.07 16.70 -18.23
CA ARG A 70 -6.11 18.15 -18.04
C ARG A 70 -4.96 18.87 -18.75
N SER A 71 -3.80 18.22 -18.87
CA SER A 71 -2.63 18.77 -19.57
C SER A 71 -2.81 18.83 -21.09
N GLU A 72 -3.84 18.17 -21.63
CA GLU A 72 -4.17 18.16 -23.06
C GLU A 72 -5.22 19.23 -23.41
N ILE A 73 -5.70 20.00 -22.42
CA ILE A 73 -6.70 21.04 -22.62
C ILE A 73 -6.14 22.12 -23.55
N THR A 74 -6.76 22.24 -24.72
CA THR A 74 -6.52 23.26 -25.73
C THR A 74 -7.85 23.71 -26.31
N TRP A 75 -7.91 24.89 -26.92
CA TRP A 75 -9.14 25.36 -27.56
C TRP A 75 -9.64 24.37 -28.62
N ASP A 76 -8.73 23.87 -29.46
CA ASP A 76 -9.04 22.92 -30.53
C ASP A 76 -9.61 21.59 -30.03
N LEU A 77 -9.25 21.19 -28.80
CA LEU A 77 -9.83 20.03 -28.15
C LEU A 77 -11.22 20.36 -27.59
N ILE A 78 -11.30 21.32 -26.68
CA ILE A 78 -12.53 21.53 -25.89
C ILE A 78 -13.68 22.11 -26.71
N SER A 79 -13.40 22.88 -27.76
CA SER A 79 -14.43 23.48 -28.62
C SER A 79 -15.26 22.45 -29.39
N LYS A 80 -14.77 21.20 -29.51
CA LYS A 80 -15.48 20.09 -30.18
C LYS A 80 -16.57 19.45 -29.31
N TYR A 81 -16.68 19.85 -28.04
CA TYR A 81 -17.61 19.29 -27.06
C TYR A 81 -18.60 20.35 -26.59
N ASN A 82 -19.78 19.91 -26.17
CA ASN A 82 -20.86 20.76 -25.66
C ASN A 82 -20.79 20.91 -24.13
N ALA A 83 -20.30 19.87 -23.44
CA ALA A 83 -20.10 19.88 -22.00
C ALA A 83 -18.71 19.33 -21.61
N LEU A 84 -18.11 19.90 -20.56
CA LEU A 84 -16.90 19.42 -19.92
C LEU A 84 -17.22 18.91 -18.52
N VAL A 85 -16.69 17.75 -18.15
CA VAL A 85 -16.82 17.18 -16.80
C VAL A 85 -15.45 17.08 -16.16
N PHE A 86 -15.20 17.89 -15.13
CA PHE A 86 -13.97 17.79 -14.35
C PHE A 86 -14.13 16.71 -13.28
N VAL A 87 -13.41 15.60 -13.43
CA VAL A 87 -13.39 14.50 -12.46
C VAL A 87 -12.53 14.84 -11.24
N SER A 88 -11.61 15.79 -11.42
CA SER A 88 -10.79 16.40 -10.38
C SER A 88 -10.43 17.81 -10.86
N VAL A 89 -10.39 18.79 -9.95
CA VAL A 89 -9.85 20.10 -10.32
C VAL A 89 -8.36 20.00 -10.66
N PRO A 90 -7.84 20.84 -11.55
CA PRO A 90 -6.40 20.87 -11.87
C PRO A 90 -5.56 21.23 -10.64
N ASN A 91 -4.35 20.66 -10.53
CA ASN A 91 -3.45 20.96 -9.43
C ASN A 91 -3.03 22.44 -9.41
N TRP A 92 -3.24 23.04 -8.26
CA TRP A 92 -2.54 24.22 -7.76
C TRP A 92 -1.06 23.90 -7.52
N ASN A 93 -0.18 24.91 -7.58
CA ASN A 93 1.18 24.72 -7.13
C ASN A 93 1.19 24.56 -5.60
N ASN A 94 1.56 23.38 -5.11
CA ASN A 94 1.65 23.09 -3.68
C ASN A 94 2.67 24.00 -2.95
N LYS A 95 3.61 24.61 -3.69
CA LYS A 95 4.80 25.26 -3.12
C LYS A 95 4.56 26.70 -2.67
N ASP A 96 3.79 27.46 -3.45
CA ASP A 96 3.67 28.93 -3.29
C ASP A 96 2.25 29.38 -2.92
N GLN A 97 1.29 28.45 -2.89
CA GLN A 97 -0.14 28.75 -2.75
C GLN A 97 -0.68 29.76 -3.77
N GLU A 98 0.00 29.90 -4.90
CA GLU A 98 -0.39 30.74 -6.05
C GLU A 98 -0.70 29.88 -7.29
N PRO A 99 -1.57 30.34 -8.20
CA PRO A 99 -1.87 29.66 -9.45
C PRO A 99 -0.65 29.69 -10.39
N THR A 100 -0.31 28.55 -11.00
CA THR A 100 0.74 28.52 -12.04
C THR A 100 0.30 29.26 -13.29
N GLU A 101 1.25 29.71 -14.09
CA GLU A 101 0.99 30.36 -15.39
C GLU A 101 0.18 29.44 -16.34
N GLU A 102 0.50 28.15 -16.36
CA GLU A 102 -0.24 27.13 -17.10
C GLU A 102 -1.70 27.01 -16.62
N TRP A 103 -1.90 27.14 -15.31
CA TRP A 103 -3.23 27.08 -14.72
C TRP A 103 -4.04 28.34 -15.05
N ARG A 104 -3.45 29.53 -14.98
CA ARG A 104 -4.10 30.78 -15.40
C ARG A 104 -4.58 30.70 -16.85
N LYS A 105 -3.72 30.24 -17.76
CA LYS A 105 -4.06 30.01 -19.18
C LYS A 105 -5.21 29.02 -19.35
N SER A 106 -5.23 27.95 -18.56
CA SER A 106 -6.32 26.97 -18.58
C SER A 106 -7.64 27.58 -18.12
N VAL A 107 -7.62 28.42 -17.07
CA VAL A 107 -8.81 29.13 -16.57
C VAL A 107 -9.33 30.11 -17.60
N GLU A 108 -8.47 30.90 -18.25
CA GLU A 108 -8.87 31.80 -19.33
C GLU A 108 -9.53 31.05 -20.49
N LEU A 109 -8.99 29.88 -20.83
CA LEU A 109 -9.56 29.03 -21.87
C LEU A 109 -10.94 28.48 -21.48
N LEU A 110 -11.13 28.10 -20.21
CA LEU A 110 -12.44 27.68 -19.69
C LEU A 110 -13.46 28.82 -19.67
N ARG A 111 -13.03 30.05 -19.34
CA ARG A 111 -13.88 31.24 -19.44
C ARG A 111 -14.32 31.48 -20.88
N ARG A 112 -13.37 31.44 -21.83
CA ARG A 112 -13.68 31.54 -23.27
C ARG A 112 -14.66 30.45 -23.73
N TYR A 113 -14.54 29.24 -23.20
CA TYR A 113 -15.45 28.13 -23.50
C TYR A 113 -16.86 28.37 -22.96
N LEU A 114 -16.99 28.86 -21.72
CA LEU A 114 -18.27 29.26 -21.13
C LEU A 114 -18.91 30.40 -21.93
N ASP A 115 -18.15 31.40 -22.34
CA ASP A 115 -18.63 32.55 -23.13
C ASP A 115 -19.12 32.13 -24.53
N ALA A 116 -18.63 31.01 -25.05
CA ALA A 116 -19.10 30.42 -26.30
C ALA A 116 -20.37 29.55 -26.11
N GLY A 117 -20.97 29.53 -24.92
CA GLY A 117 -22.17 28.75 -24.60
C GLY A 117 -21.87 27.31 -24.15
N GLY A 118 -20.63 27.04 -23.74
CA GLY A 118 -20.23 25.73 -23.22
C GLY A 118 -20.76 25.48 -21.81
N GLY A 119 -20.96 24.21 -21.47
CA GLY A 119 -21.33 23.81 -20.11
C GLY A 119 -20.18 23.13 -19.36
N VAL A 120 -20.05 23.38 -18.05
CA VAL A 120 -19.03 22.75 -17.19
C VAL A 120 -19.67 22.15 -15.93
N LEU A 121 -19.46 20.85 -15.71
CA LEU A 121 -19.72 20.17 -14.43
C LEU A 121 -18.41 20.01 -13.67
N MET A 122 -18.41 20.38 -12.39
CA MET A 122 -17.30 20.15 -11.48
C MET A 122 -17.72 19.29 -10.30
N THR A 123 -16.85 18.34 -9.96
CA THR A 123 -16.78 17.62 -8.69
C THR A 123 -15.32 17.56 -8.30
N ASP A 124 -15.02 17.43 -7.02
CA ASP A 124 -13.63 17.42 -6.57
C ASP A 124 -13.40 16.44 -5.43
N TRP A 125 -12.13 16.27 -5.08
CA TRP A 125 -11.76 15.64 -3.83
C TRP A 125 -11.35 16.71 -2.81
N PRO A 126 -11.42 16.41 -1.52
CA PRO A 126 -10.82 17.20 -0.46
C PRO A 126 -9.32 17.42 -0.60
N GLY A 127 -8.87 18.52 0.00
CA GLY A 127 -7.47 18.89 0.07
C GLY A 127 -7.29 20.41 -0.08
N PRO A 128 -6.33 21.00 0.66
CA PRO A 128 -6.15 22.46 0.68
C PRO A 128 -5.77 23.04 -0.69
N PHE A 129 -5.03 22.29 -1.51
CA PHE A 129 -4.61 22.74 -2.84
C PHE A 129 -5.75 22.73 -3.86
N ARG A 130 -6.64 21.74 -3.73
CA ARG A 130 -7.80 21.61 -4.61
C ARG A 130 -8.87 22.64 -4.27
N TYR A 131 -9.00 22.98 -2.98
CA TYR A 131 -9.75 24.13 -2.52
C TYR A 131 -9.35 25.41 -3.26
N SER A 132 -8.06 25.79 -3.25
CA SER A 132 -7.60 27.02 -3.90
C SER A 132 -7.83 27.02 -5.41
N SER A 133 -7.66 25.87 -6.07
CA SER A 133 -7.91 25.74 -7.52
C SER A 133 -9.38 25.97 -7.87
N LEU A 134 -10.29 25.36 -7.10
CA LEU A 134 -11.72 25.52 -7.29
C LEU A 134 -12.15 26.97 -7.01
N MET A 135 -11.64 27.57 -5.94
CA MET A 135 -11.93 28.97 -5.58
C MET A 135 -11.42 29.95 -6.63
N HIS A 136 -10.27 29.71 -7.26
CA HIS A 136 -9.74 30.58 -8.30
C HIS A 136 -10.60 30.56 -9.58
N PHE A 137 -11.16 29.40 -9.93
CA PHE A 137 -11.99 29.27 -11.13
C PHE A 137 -13.46 29.65 -10.87
N LEU A 138 -14.10 29.06 -9.85
CA LEU A 138 -15.53 29.26 -9.56
C LEU A 138 -15.81 30.46 -8.66
N GLY A 139 -14.85 30.93 -7.86
CA GLY A 139 -15.01 32.09 -6.97
C GLY A 139 -15.47 33.36 -7.67
N PRO A 140 -14.91 33.73 -8.85
CA PRO A 140 -15.41 34.84 -9.66
C PRO A 140 -16.87 34.68 -10.13
N TYR A 141 -17.40 33.46 -10.09
CA TYR A 141 -18.80 33.14 -10.35
C TYR A 141 -19.56 32.92 -9.03
N GLY A 142 -19.20 33.57 -7.93
CA GLY A 142 -19.99 33.55 -6.70
C GLY A 142 -20.06 32.21 -5.97
N PHE A 143 -19.11 31.31 -6.20
CA PHE A 143 -19.02 30.02 -5.52
C PHE A 143 -17.97 30.05 -4.40
N THR A 144 -18.28 29.44 -3.27
CA THR A 144 -17.34 29.23 -2.17
C THR A 144 -17.37 27.79 -1.70
N ARG A 145 -16.27 27.06 -1.86
CA ARG A 145 -16.10 25.78 -1.16
C ARG A 145 -15.95 26.05 0.32
N LEU A 146 -16.50 25.21 1.18
CA LEU A 146 -16.36 25.35 2.62
C LEU A 146 -15.47 24.23 3.17
N PRO A 147 -14.49 24.52 4.03
CA PRO A 147 -13.68 23.51 4.72
C PRO A 147 -14.53 22.85 5.84
N GLU A 148 -15.55 22.12 5.42
CA GLU A 148 -16.51 21.46 6.29
C GLU A 148 -16.81 20.05 5.81
N SER A 149 -17.08 19.16 6.75
CA SER A 149 -17.45 17.77 6.48
C SER A 149 -18.96 17.62 6.60
N VAL A 150 -19.60 16.93 5.65
CA VAL A 150 -21.05 16.68 5.69
C VAL A 150 -21.37 15.41 6.47
N HIS A 151 -22.29 15.53 7.41
CA HIS A 151 -22.79 14.49 8.30
C HIS A 151 -24.31 14.35 8.11
N ASN A 152 -24.87 13.23 8.56
CA ASN A 152 -26.31 13.08 8.70
C ASN A 152 -26.65 12.19 9.90
N THR A 153 -27.63 12.60 10.73
CA THR A 153 -28.07 11.86 11.91
C THR A 153 -28.73 10.51 11.58
N GLU A 154 -29.24 10.35 10.37
CA GLU A 154 -29.96 9.16 9.87
C GLU A 154 -29.11 8.33 8.89
N GLY A 155 -27.80 8.59 8.79
CA GLY A 155 -26.92 7.87 7.86
C GLY A 155 -26.87 6.36 8.12
N VAL A 156 -27.10 5.57 7.07
CA VAL A 156 -27.11 4.10 7.08
C VAL A 156 -25.74 3.58 6.66
N ALA A 157 -25.08 2.81 7.54
CA ALA A 157 -23.84 2.12 7.18
C ALA A 157 -24.12 1.02 6.14
N ALA A 158 -23.48 1.10 4.99
CA ALA A 158 -23.56 0.09 3.93
C ALA A 158 -22.17 -0.19 3.34
N THR A 159 -22.08 -1.15 2.42
CA THR A 159 -20.84 -1.60 1.72
C THR A 159 -19.76 -2.23 2.61
N GLN A 160 -18.73 -2.76 1.94
CA GLN A 160 -17.58 -3.43 2.56
C GLN A 160 -16.76 -2.50 3.47
N ILE A 161 -16.66 -1.22 3.11
CA ILE A 161 -15.91 -0.20 3.87
C ILE A 161 -16.76 0.48 4.96
N LYS A 162 -18.00 0.01 5.18
CA LYS A 162 -18.96 0.55 6.16
C LYS A 162 -19.17 2.06 6.03
N LEU A 163 -19.07 2.57 4.81
CA LEU A 163 -19.39 3.96 4.54
C LEU A 163 -20.87 4.20 4.86
N ARG A 164 -21.18 5.32 5.51
CA ARG A 164 -22.57 5.68 5.75
C ARG A 164 -23.11 6.44 4.55
N TYR A 165 -24.36 6.16 4.21
CA TYR A 165 -25.09 6.85 3.17
C TYR A 165 -26.34 7.47 3.77
N ALA A 166 -26.61 8.71 3.42
CA ALA A 166 -27.85 9.39 3.73
C ALA A 166 -28.72 9.45 2.48
N LYS A 167 -30.03 9.43 2.69
CA LYS A 167 -31.02 9.65 1.64
C LYS A 167 -31.55 11.07 1.75
N THR A 168 -31.70 11.74 0.61
CA THR A 168 -32.40 13.02 0.53
C THR A 168 -33.55 12.94 -0.47
N THR A 169 -34.63 13.64 -0.15
CA THR A 169 -35.75 13.97 -1.05
C THR A 169 -35.90 15.49 -1.21
N SER A 170 -35.01 16.28 -0.60
CA SER A 170 -35.00 17.75 -0.66
C SER A 170 -34.42 18.21 -1.99
N ILE A 171 -35.27 18.13 -3.01
CA ILE A 171 -34.93 18.38 -4.41
C ILE A 171 -35.83 19.51 -4.92
N THR A 172 -35.21 20.58 -5.41
CA THR A 172 -35.91 21.71 -6.03
C THR A 172 -36.16 21.39 -7.49
N GLU A 173 -37.37 21.68 -7.99
CA GLU A 173 -37.69 21.51 -9.40
C GLU A 173 -36.80 22.38 -10.28
N SER A 174 -36.22 21.78 -11.31
CA SER A 174 -35.22 22.36 -12.19
C SER A 174 -35.08 21.47 -13.42
N PRO A 175 -34.61 21.98 -14.58
CA PRO A 175 -34.31 21.14 -15.73
C PRO A 175 -33.38 19.95 -15.43
N VAL A 176 -32.46 20.09 -14.45
CA VAL A 176 -31.55 18.98 -14.10
C VAL A 176 -32.19 17.96 -13.14
N THR A 177 -33.24 18.33 -12.40
CA THR A 177 -33.91 17.46 -11.43
C THR A 177 -35.17 16.79 -11.99
N GLU A 178 -35.45 16.93 -13.28
CA GLU A 178 -36.61 16.31 -13.92
C GLU A 178 -36.65 14.79 -13.68
N GLY A 179 -37.72 14.34 -13.01
CA GLY A 179 -37.93 12.95 -12.61
C GLY A 179 -36.88 12.38 -11.64
N VAL A 180 -36.17 13.24 -10.91
CA VAL A 180 -35.30 12.92 -9.77
C VAL A 180 -36.12 13.17 -8.49
N THR A 181 -36.44 12.12 -7.75
CA THR A 181 -37.29 12.22 -6.54
C THR A 181 -36.52 11.90 -5.26
N GLN A 182 -35.38 11.21 -5.37
CA GLN A 182 -34.53 10.89 -4.23
C GLN A 182 -33.09 10.59 -4.65
N ILE A 183 -32.15 10.88 -3.76
CA ILE A 183 -30.72 10.63 -3.96
C ILE A 183 -30.11 10.02 -2.70
N TRP A 184 -29.27 9.02 -2.88
CA TRP A 184 -28.35 8.53 -1.85
C TRP A 184 -26.97 9.17 -2.03
N TYR A 185 -26.38 9.64 -0.94
CA TYR A 185 -25.06 10.27 -0.93
C TYR A 185 -24.26 9.85 0.30
N PRO A 186 -22.93 9.72 0.19
CA PRO A 186 -22.11 9.25 1.29
C PRO A 186 -21.91 10.35 2.34
N VAL A 187 -22.05 10.01 3.61
CA VAL A 187 -21.86 10.92 4.74
C VAL A 187 -20.82 10.36 5.69
N TYR A 188 -20.02 11.27 6.26
CA TYR A 188 -19.02 10.87 7.23
C TYR A 188 -19.65 10.84 8.63
N PRO A 189 -19.23 9.91 9.51
CA PRO A 189 -19.75 9.88 10.88
C PRO A 189 -18.80 10.44 11.97
N ASP A 190 -17.54 10.73 11.64
CA ASP A 190 -16.54 11.30 12.56
C ASP A 190 -15.79 12.51 11.95
N PRO A 191 -15.70 13.67 12.64
CA PRO A 191 -14.94 14.84 12.19
C PRO A 191 -13.40 14.67 12.14
N ALA A 192 -12.81 13.58 12.65
CA ALA A 192 -11.35 13.40 12.70
C ALA A 192 -10.67 13.15 11.33
N HIS A 193 -11.44 12.92 10.25
CA HIS A 193 -10.91 12.58 8.93
C HIS A 193 -11.04 13.72 7.91
N VAL A 194 -10.43 14.85 8.28
CA VAL A 194 -10.37 16.11 7.51
C VAL A 194 -9.74 15.99 6.11
N TRP A 195 -8.96 14.94 5.87
CA TRP A 195 -8.27 14.73 4.59
C TRP A 195 -9.11 14.05 3.52
N ASN A 196 -10.29 13.50 3.86
CA ASN A 196 -11.12 12.78 2.89
C ASN A 196 -12.66 12.83 3.14
N PRO A 197 -13.33 14.00 3.30
CA PRO A 197 -14.79 14.05 3.24
C PRO A 197 -15.31 13.39 1.97
N THR A 198 -16.32 12.53 2.13
CA THR A 198 -16.96 11.81 1.03
C THR A 198 -17.91 12.68 0.21
N THR A 199 -18.41 13.72 0.86
CA THR A 199 -19.28 14.76 0.31
C THR A 199 -18.79 16.10 0.88
N ASP A 200 -18.51 17.05 -0.01
CA ASP A 200 -18.09 18.41 0.32
C ASP A 200 -19.25 19.28 0.82
N SER A 201 -18.92 20.42 1.42
CA SER A 201 -19.85 21.51 1.71
C SER A 201 -19.46 22.74 0.88
N PHE A 202 -20.43 23.54 0.48
CA PHE A 202 -20.21 24.75 -0.29
C PHE A 202 -21.31 25.80 0.00
N ALA A 203 -21.00 27.06 -0.31
CA ALA A 203 -21.91 28.18 -0.35
C ALA A 203 -21.87 28.82 -1.75
N VAL A 204 -22.97 29.45 -2.14
CA VAL A 204 -23.11 30.15 -3.43
C VAL A 204 -23.88 31.45 -3.24
N ASP A 205 -23.63 32.41 -4.13
CA ASP A 205 -24.39 33.67 -4.24
C ASP A 205 -25.81 33.45 -4.80
N GLU A 206 -26.60 34.52 -4.87
CA GLU A 206 -27.97 34.52 -5.38
C GLU A 206 -28.12 34.17 -6.87
N ASN A 207 -27.02 34.13 -7.63
CA ASN A 207 -27.02 33.79 -9.04
C ASN A 207 -26.91 32.27 -9.28
N TRP A 208 -26.74 31.48 -8.22
CA TRP A 208 -26.84 30.03 -8.27
C TRP A 208 -28.19 29.55 -7.76
N SER A 209 -28.64 28.43 -8.32
CA SER A 209 -29.77 27.66 -7.80
C SER A 209 -29.25 26.38 -7.16
N ILE A 210 -29.46 26.22 -5.86
CA ILE A 210 -29.24 24.94 -5.17
C ILE A 210 -30.44 24.04 -5.47
N VAL A 211 -30.19 22.95 -6.19
CA VAL A 211 -31.24 22.06 -6.70
C VAL A 211 -31.35 20.77 -5.90
N VAL A 212 -30.33 20.42 -5.11
CA VAL A 212 -30.36 19.30 -4.16
C VAL A 212 -29.73 19.72 -2.84
N HIS A 213 -30.43 19.42 -1.74
CA HIS A 213 -29.92 19.56 -0.38
C HIS A 213 -29.85 18.18 0.30
N GLY A 214 -29.13 18.08 1.41
CA GLY A 214 -28.95 16.85 2.18
C GLY A 214 -30.21 16.37 2.91
N GLY A 215 -31.25 17.20 2.99
CA GLY A 215 -32.51 16.85 3.63
C GLY A 215 -32.43 16.81 5.15
N PRO A 216 -33.52 16.34 5.81
CA PRO A 216 -33.61 16.27 7.26
C PRO A 216 -32.42 15.53 7.88
N GLY A 217 -31.93 16.05 9.00
CA GLY A 217 -30.82 15.46 9.75
C GLY A 217 -29.43 15.67 9.14
N SER A 218 -29.31 16.24 7.94
CA SER A 218 -28.01 16.58 7.35
C SER A 218 -27.45 17.86 7.96
N TYR A 219 -26.16 17.88 8.34
CA TYR A 219 -25.48 19.06 8.89
C TYR A 219 -24.00 19.03 8.50
N SER A 220 -23.28 20.14 8.64
CA SER A 220 -21.84 20.19 8.39
C SER A 220 -21.04 20.61 9.61
N LYS A 221 -19.79 20.14 9.70
CA LYS A 221 -18.84 20.51 10.75
C LYS A 221 -17.60 21.18 10.15
N PRO A 222 -17.27 22.42 10.54
CA PRO A 222 -16.04 23.09 10.13
C PRO A 222 -14.79 22.38 10.65
N TYR A 223 -13.75 22.42 9.84
CA TYR A 223 -12.42 21.92 10.16
C TYR A 223 -11.33 22.79 9.53
N SER A 224 -10.11 22.75 10.07
CA SER A 224 -8.95 23.50 9.56
C SER A 224 -7.96 22.55 8.91
N TYR A 225 -7.35 23.00 7.81
CA TYR A 225 -6.29 22.32 7.08
C TYR A 225 -4.88 22.67 7.62
N GLY A 226 -4.76 23.64 8.52
CA GLY A 226 -3.49 24.21 8.95
C GLY A 226 -2.85 25.11 7.89
N VAL A 227 -3.67 25.63 6.96
CA VAL A 227 -3.24 26.44 5.82
C VAL A 227 -4.02 27.74 5.84
N GLU A 228 -3.37 28.86 6.20
CA GLU A 228 -4.02 30.16 6.43
C GLU A 228 -4.93 30.62 5.27
N SER A 229 -4.47 30.47 4.02
CA SER A 229 -5.24 30.88 2.83
C SER A 229 -6.56 30.12 2.64
N VAL A 230 -6.64 28.89 3.16
CA VAL A 230 -7.84 28.05 3.16
C VAL A 230 -8.63 28.30 4.44
N ASP A 231 -7.94 28.30 5.58
CA ASP A 231 -8.52 28.35 6.92
C ASP A 231 -9.23 29.68 7.22
N ARG A 232 -8.87 30.76 6.53
CA ARG A 232 -9.61 32.03 6.58
C ARG A 232 -11.08 31.92 6.15
N HIS A 233 -11.45 30.84 5.44
CA HIS A 233 -12.83 30.57 5.01
C HIS A 233 -13.54 29.57 5.92
N VAL A 234 -12.89 29.12 7.01
CA VAL A 234 -13.53 28.29 8.04
C VAL A 234 -14.56 29.15 8.77
N ARG A 235 -15.82 28.71 8.73
CA ARG A 235 -16.89 29.36 9.49
C ARG A 235 -16.83 28.95 10.96
N GLU A 236 -17.31 29.83 11.83
CA GLU A 236 -17.44 29.52 13.26
C GLU A 236 -18.37 28.32 13.51
N GLN A 237 -19.44 28.23 12.71
CA GLN A 237 -20.40 27.13 12.72
C GLN A 237 -20.68 26.67 11.29
N GLY A 238 -20.85 25.37 11.11
CA GLY A 238 -21.29 24.78 9.85
C GLY A 238 -22.80 24.96 9.64
N TYR A 239 -23.33 24.36 8.57
CA TYR A 239 -24.76 24.26 8.37
C TYR A 239 -25.38 23.41 9.48
N ALA A 240 -26.35 23.98 10.20
CA ALA A 240 -27.08 23.27 11.25
C ALA A 240 -28.05 22.21 10.68
N GLU A 241 -28.60 22.46 9.48
CA GLU A 241 -29.47 21.54 8.77
C GLU A 241 -29.40 21.73 7.24
N ASN A 242 -29.88 20.74 6.49
CA ASN A 242 -30.17 20.80 5.05
C ASN A 242 -29.00 21.30 4.18
N VAL A 243 -27.83 20.67 4.31
CA VAL A 243 -26.58 21.08 3.63
C VAL A 243 -26.74 21.07 2.10
N PRO A 244 -26.25 22.08 1.35
CA PRO A 244 -26.24 22.06 -0.11
C PRO A 244 -25.44 20.89 -0.68
N LEU A 245 -25.99 20.16 -1.67
CA LEU A 245 -25.32 19.02 -2.32
C LEU A 245 -25.11 19.19 -3.81
N TYR A 246 -25.97 19.96 -4.49
CA TYR A 246 -25.88 20.17 -5.93
C TYR A 246 -26.41 21.55 -6.31
N ALA A 247 -25.63 22.30 -7.08
CA ALA A 247 -26.02 23.64 -7.52
C ALA A 247 -25.72 23.85 -9.00
N ILE A 248 -26.55 24.68 -9.64
CA ILE A 248 -26.43 25.06 -11.05
C ILE A 248 -26.48 26.57 -11.22
N ARG A 249 -25.83 27.09 -12.27
CA ARG A 249 -25.84 28.50 -12.65
C ARG A 249 -25.84 28.69 -14.16
N GLU A 250 -26.69 29.59 -14.63
CA GLU A 250 -26.64 30.10 -16.00
C GLU A 250 -25.87 31.42 -16.03
N LEU A 251 -25.00 31.58 -17.03
CA LEU A 251 -24.24 32.81 -17.22
C LEU A 251 -24.95 33.72 -18.22
N PRO A 252 -24.77 35.06 -18.12
CA PRO A 252 -25.33 35.99 -19.09
C PRO A 252 -24.93 35.72 -20.54
N THR A 253 -23.77 35.09 -20.75
CA THR A 253 -23.25 34.69 -22.07
C THR A 253 -23.92 33.43 -22.63
N GLY A 254 -24.80 32.78 -21.86
CA GLY A 254 -25.45 31.51 -22.20
C GLY A 254 -24.65 30.27 -21.78
N GLY A 255 -23.43 30.42 -21.27
CA GLY A 255 -22.67 29.33 -20.65
C GLY A 255 -23.35 28.81 -19.38
N ARG A 256 -23.05 27.57 -18.99
CA ARG A 256 -23.68 26.91 -17.83
C ARG A 256 -22.66 26.24 -16.91
N LEU A 257 -22.90 26.33 -15.62
CA LEU A 257 -22.08 25.74 -14.56
C LEU A 257 -22.92 24.80 -13.69
N ALA A 258 -22.34 23.68 -13.29
CA ALA A 258 -22.90 22.79 -12.28
C ALA A 258 -21.79 22.34 -11.30
N PHE A 259 -22.15 22.25 -10.01
CA PHE A 259 -21.28 21.71 -8.97
C PHE A 259 -21.96 20.54 -8.25
N CYS A 260 -21.24 19.42 -8.13
CA CYS A 260 -21.67 18.24 -7.40
C CYS A 260 -20.76 18.04 -6.18
N ALA A 261 -21.33 18.20 -4.98
CA ALA A 261 -20.60 18.01 -3.73
C ALA A 261 -20.27 16.55 -3.44
N VAL A 262 -20.95 15.59 -4.07
CA VAL A 262 -20.61 14.17 -3.96
C VAL A 262 -19.39 13.89 -4.82
N ASN A 263 -18.31 13.44 -4.20
CA ASN A 263 -17.03 13.30 -4.91
C ASN A 263 -17.12 12.25 -6.03
N ALA A 264 -16.36 12.47 -7.11
CA ALA A 264 -16.26 11.58 -8.26
C ALA A 264 -16.08 10.06 -7.98
N PRO A 265 -15.34 9.61 -6.93
CA PRO A 265 -15.20 8.19 -6.62
C PRO A 265 -16.52 7.48 -6.36
N TYR A 266 -17.55 8.20 -5.92
CA TYR A 266 -18.87 7.64 -5.63
C TYR A 266 -19.84 7.76 -6.82
N THR A 267 -19.46 8.49 -7.87
CA THR A 267 -20.26 8.69 -9.07
C THR A 267 -19.59 8.02 -10.27
N PHE A 268 -19.12 8.77 -11.27
CA PHE A 268 -18.65 8.25 -12.55
C PHE A 268 -17.19 7.77 -12.56
N MET A 269 -16.43 7.97 -11.47
CA MET A 269 -15.07 7.43 -11.37
C MET A 269 -15.02 6.05 -10.74
N GLY A 270 -15.81 5.83 -9.68
CA GLY A 270 -15.80 4.59 -8.91
C GLY A 270 -17.18 4.07 -8.50
N GLY A 271 -18.29 4.75 -8.76
CA GLY A 271 -19.62 4.30 -8.34
C GLY A 271 -20.04 2.94 -8.91
N LEU A 272 -19.44 2.53 -10.04
CA LEU A 272 -19.60 1.20 -10.65
C LEU A 272 -18.63 0.14 -10.07
N ALA A 273 -17.72 0.53 -9.17
CA ALA A 273 -16.83 -0.41 -8.50
C ALA A 273 -17.63 -1.31 -7.56
N PRO A 274 -17.30 -2.62 -7.47
CA PRO A 274 -18.02 -3.56 -6.61
C PRO A 274 -18.16 -3.08 -5.15
N GLY A 275 -17.16 -2.35 -4.63
CA GLY A 275 -17.17 -1.81 -3.27
C GLY A 275 -18.20 -0.71 -3.00
N HIS A 276 -18.71 -0.01 -4.03
CA HIS A 276 -19.73 1.05 -3.89
C HIS A 276 -21.14 0.59 -4.27
N GLU A 277 -21.24 -0.60 -4.87
CA GLU A 277 -22.49 -1.29 -5.20
C GLU A 277 -23.50 -0.44 -6.00
N MET A 278 -23.06 0.61 -6.71
CA MET A 278 -23.92 1.58 -7.39
C MET A 278 -24.94 2.26 -6.46
N ILE A 279 -24.71 2.30 -5.14
CA ILE A 279 -25.65 2.87 -4.17
C ILE A 279 -25.98 4.31 -4.51
N VAL A 280 -24.96 5.12 -4.75
CA VAL A 280 -25.14 6.53 -5.09
C VAL A 280 -25.76 6.71 -6.47
N LEU A 281 -25.37 5.90 -7.46
CA LEU A 281 -25.82 6.10 -8.84
C LEU A 281 -27.27 5.65 -9.07
N GLU A 282 -27.61 4.41 -8.69
CA GLU A 282 -28.88 3.76 -9.10
C GLU A 282 -29.46 2.86 -8.02
N LYS A 283 -28.68 1.93 -7.44
CA LYS A 283 -29.17 0.87 -6.54
C LYS A 283 -29.86 1.43 -5.29
N GLY A 284 -29.26 2.47 -4.69
CA GLY A 284 -29.66 2.97 -3.38
C GLY A 284 -29.59 1.90 -2.28
N LEU A 285 -30.34 2.11 -1.19
CA LEU A 285 -30.40 1.24 -0.02
C LEU A 285 -31.84 1.07 0.47
N LEU A 286 -32.10 0.03 1.26
CA LEU A 286 -33.40 -0.21 1.89
C LEU A 286 -34.56 -0.24 0.87
N GLU A 287 -34.35 -0.88 -0.28
CA GLU A 287 -35.30 -0.95 -1.40
C GLU A 287 -35.70 0.42 -1.98
N GLN A 288 -34.94 1.48 -1.66
CA GLN A 288 -35.12 2.82 -2.19
C GLN A 288 -33.99 3.12 -3.18
N PRO A 289 -34.24 3.23 -4.49
CA PRO A 289 -33.20 3.53 -5.47
C PRO A 289 -32.61 4.93 -5.26
N SER A 290 -31.46 5.19 -5.86
CA SER A 290 -30.90 6.53 -5.98
C SER A 290 -31.10 7.05 -7.39
N HIS A 291 -31.43 8.33 -7.56
CA HIS A 291 -31.56 8.97 -8.87
C HIS A 291 -30.38 9.89 -9.23
N MET A 292 -29.21 9.75 -8.57
CA MET A 292 -28.01 10.54 -8.92
C MET A 292 -27.58 10.30 -10.37
N GLY A 293 -27.63 9.05 -10.86
CA GLY A 293 -27.33 8.75 -12.26
C GLY A 293 -28.20 9.55 -13.22
N LYS A 294 -29.51 9.63 -12.94
CA LYS A 294 -30.45 10.44 -13.70
C LYS A 294 -30.18 11.95 -13.61
N LEU A 295 -29.87 12.46 -12.41
CA LEU A 295 -29.47 13.86 -12.22
C LEU A 295 -28.24 14.22 -13.07
N LEU A 296 -27.24 13.34 -13.14
CA LEU A 296 -26.05 13.54 -13.98
C LEU A 296 -26.40 13.56 -15.47
N LEU A 297 -27.24 12.63 -15.94
CA LEU A 297 -27.71 12.61 -17.34
C LEU A 297 -28.44 13.89 -17.73
N ASN A 298 -29.41 14.32 -16.91
CA ASN A 298 -30.14 15.57 -17.12
C ASN A 298 -29.19 16.78 -17.07
N THR A 299 -28.18 16.74 -16.19
CA THR A 299 -27.15 17.80 -16.13
C THR A 299 -26.36 17.88 -17.42
N TYR A 300 -25.97 16.75 -18.04
CA TYR A 300 -25.24 16.78 -19.31
C TYR A 300 -26.08 17.42 -20.43
N ASP A 301 -27.35 17.04 -20.53
CA ASP A 301 -28.30 17.62 -21.48
C ASP A 301 -28.46 19.13 -21.26
N TRP A 302 -28.67 19.55 -20.02
CA TRP A 302 -28.80 20.95 -19.65
C TRP A 302 -27.51 21.74 -19.94
N LEU A 303 -26.33 21.22 -19.56
CA LEU A 303 -25.05 21.88 -19.81
C LEU A 303 -24.79 22.10 -21.31
N GLY A 304 -25.13 21.13 -22.15
CA GLY A 304 -24.86 21.20 -23.59
C GLY A 304 -25.89 21.96 -24.42
N ALA A 305 -27.10 22.18 -23.91
CA ALA A 305 -28.19 22.78 -24.70
C ALA A 305 -27.87 24.16 -25.32
N PRO A 306 -27.15 25.11 -24.66
CA PRO A 306 -26.84 26.41 -25.26
C PRO A 306 -25.90 26.30 -26.47
N SER A 307 -24.89 25.44 -26.39
CA SER A 307 -23.96 25.20 -27.50
C SER A 307 -24.60 24.37 -28.62
N LEU A 308 -25.45 23.39 -28.30
CA LEU A 308 -26.24 22.66 -29.29
C LEU A 308 -27.16 23.59 -30.09
N LYS A 309 -27.79 24.55 -29.40
CA LYS A 309 -28.68 25.55 -30.04
C LYS A 309 -27.90 26.55 -30.89
N SER A 310 -26.73 27.00 -30.44
CA SER A 310 -25.94 28.03 -31.13
C SER A 310 -25.00 27.49 -32.21
N GLY A 311 -24.63 26.21 -32.15
CA GLY A 311 -23.67 25.57 -33.05
C GLY A 311 -22.22 26.05 -32.87
N LYS A 312 -21.92 26.91 -31.88
CA LYS A 312 -20.58 27.47 -31.66
C LYS A 312 -19.56 26.47 -31.11
N LEU A 313 -20.05 25.45 -30.40
CA LEU A 313 -19.25 24.37 -29.81
C LEU A 313 -19.94 23.04 -30.09
N GLY A 314 -19.17 21.95 -30.00
CA GLY A 314 -19.65 20.61 -30.32
C GLY A 314 -19.19 20.14 -31.71
N GLY A 315 -19.89 19.13 -32.25
CA GLY A 315 -19.64 18.63 -33.60
C GLY A 315 -18.60 17.51 -33.70
N VAL A 316 -18.04 17.03 -32.58
CA VAL A 316 -17.22 15.83 -32.59
C VAL A 316 -18.03 14.63 -33.09
N VAL A 317 -17.42 13.85 -33.97
CA VAL A 317 -17.92 12.53 -34.38
C VAL A 317 -16.94 11.50 -33.83
N LEU A 318 -17.42 10.68 -32.89
CA LEU A 318 -16.61 9.66 -32.24
C LEU A 318 -16.98 8.28 -32.80
N ALA A 319 -15.98 7.42 -32.94
CA ALA A 319 -16.21 6.05 -33.38
C ALA A 319 -17.02 5.31 -32.29
N PRO A 320 -18.12 4.61 -32.65
CA PRO A 320 -18.89 3.85 -31.68
C PRO A 320 -18.05 2.73 -31.05
N GLY A 321 -18.30 2.43 -29.78
CA GLY A 321 -17.62 1.35 -29.06
C GLY A 321 -16.17 1.69 -28.68
N LYS A 322 -15.79 2.98 -28.65
CA LYS A 322 -14.46 3.43 -28.21
C LYS A 322 -14.15 2.95 -26.79
N PHE A 323 -15.17 2.93 -25.92
CA PHE A 323 -15.05 2.47 -24.53
C PHE A 323 -15.61 1.08 -24.26
N ALA A 324 -16.03 0.34 -25.29
CA ALA A 324 -16.50 -1.03 -25.13
C ALA A 324 -15.47 -1.84 -24.33
N GLU A 325 -15.91 -2.53 -23.28
CA GLU A 325 -15.02 -3.42 -22.53
C GLU A 325 -14.49 -4.48 -23.50
N LYS A 326 -13.21 -4.38 -23.83
CA LYS A 326 -12.55 -5.42 -24.60
C LYS A 326 -12.48 -6.66 -23.70
N PRO A 327 -12.79 -7.86 -24.23
CA PRO A 327 -12.44 -9.09 -23.56
C PRO A 327 -10.97 -9.00 -23.15
N PHE A 328 -10.67 -9.51 -21.96
CA PHE A 328 -9.30 -9.56 -21.50
C PHE A 328 -8.46 -10.35 -22.53
N ALA A 329 -7.58 -9.64 -23.24
CA ALA A 329 -6.65 -10.25 -24.17
C ALA A 329 -5.42 -10.69 -23.38
N GLU A 330 -4.95 -11.92 -23.58
CA GLU A 330 -3.63 -12.31 -23.10
C GLU A 330 -2.59 -11.34 -23.67
N LEU A 331 -1.83 -10.70 -22.78
CA LEU A 331 -0.73 -9.85 -23.23
C LEU A 331 0.30 -10.70 -23.94
N ALA A 332 0.81 -10.19 -25.07
CA ALA A 332 1.94 -10.78 -25.74
C ALA A 332 3.15 -10.93 -24.77
N PRO A 333 3.96 -11.99 -24.91
CA PRO A 333 5.20 -12.13 -24.17
C PRO A 333 6.12 -10.92 -24.37
N LEU A 334 6.89 -10.54 -23.35
CA LEU A 334 7.84 -9.44 -23.45
C LEU A 334 9.00 -9.79 -24.41
N THR A 335 9.42 -8.79 -25.19
CA THR A 335 10.58 -8.92 -26.08
C THR A 335 11.91 -8.78 -25.32
N GLU A 336 13.00 -9.32 -25.86
CA GLU A 336 14.36 -9.13 -25.27
C GLU A 336 14.74 -7.66 -25.10
N LYS A 337 14.30 -6.78 -26.02
CA LYS A 337 14.49 -5.34 -25.90
C LYS A 337 13.87 -4.77 -24.63
N ALA A 338 12.70 -5.28 -24.22
CA ALA A 338 12.03 -4.88 -22.98
C ALA A 338 12.76 -5.38 -21.72
N LEU A 339 13.72 -6.32 -21.86
CA LEU A 339 14.59 -6.84 -20.80
C LEU A 339 15.99 -6.19 -20.82
N GLY A 340 16.17 -5.10 -21.57
CA GLY A 340 17.44 -4.37 -21.64
C GLY A 340 17.70 -3.47 -20.43
N PHE A 341 18.97 -3.32 -20.05
CA PHE A 341 19.38 -2.32 -19.05
C PHE A 341 19.28 -0.91 -19.62
N ARG A 342 18.91 0.03 -18.76
CA ARG A 342 18.95 1.47 -19.10
C ARG A 342 20.40 1.94 -19.17
N THR A 343 20.64 3.13 -19.72
CA THR A 343 21.95 3.77 -19.58
C THR A 343 22.23 4.06 -18.10
N PRO A 344 23.42 3.69 -17.55
CA PRO A 344 23.79 4.10 -16.20
C PRO A 344 23.74 5.62 -16.03
N ARG A 345 23.37 6.07 -14.83
CA ARG A 345 23.40 7.49 -14.45
C ARG A 345 24.80 7.86 -13.96
N THR A 346 25.17 9.13 -14.10
CA THR A 346 26.41 9.70 -13.57
C THR A 346 26.32 9.82 -12.06
N GLY A 347 27.39 9.48 -11.34
CA GLY A 347 27.49 9.66 -9.90
C GLY A 347 28.07 11.03 -9.56
N PHE A 348 27.30 11.84 -8.83
CA PHE A 348 27.72 13.13 -8.28
C PHE A 348 28.03 12.96 -6.80
N HIS A 349 29.21 13.37 -6.38
CA HIS A 349 29.72 13.20 -5.03
C HIS A 349 29.44 14.42 -4.16
N GLY A 350 28.97 14.20 -2.94
CA GLY A 350 28.78 15.31 -2.01
C GLY A 350 28.78 14.95 -0.55
N VAL A 351 28.86 16.00 0.26
CA VAL A 351 28.93 15.94 1.72
C VAL A 351 27.64 16.50 2.30
N ILE A 352 27.05 15.77 3.26
CA ILE A 352 25.85 16.16 3.98
C ILE A 352 26.24 16.35 5.44
N GLY A 353 25.86 17.46 6.08
CA GLY A 353 26.13 17.68 7.50
C GLY A 353 26.92 18.92 7.91
N PRO A 354 27.64 19.65 7.04
CA PRO A 354 28.26 20.92 7.43
C PRO A 354 27.30 21.90 8.09
N ARG A 355 27.83 22.65 9.05
CA ARG A 355 27.11 23.74 9.73
C ARG A 355 27.84 25.04 9.53
N THR A 356 27.08 26.10 9.33
CA THR A 356 27.62 27.43 9.05
C THR A 356 27.56 28.33 10.28
N THR A 357 28.07 29.55 10.14
CA THR A 357 27.93 30.64 11.11
C THR A 357 26.48 31.04 11.40
N TYR A 358 25.50 30.52 10.64
CA TYR A 358 24.07 30.75 10.92
C TYR A 358 23.51 29.89 12.07
N SER A 359 24.20 28.81 12.48
CA SER A 359 23.87 28.09 13.72
C SER A 359 25.09 27.86 14.62
N THR A 360 25.73 26.69 14.53
CA THR A 360 26.79 26.22 15.44
C THR A 360 28.14 26.05 14.75
N GLY A 361 28.23 26.39 13.46
CA GLY A 361 29.48 26.37 12.70
C GLY A 361 30.29 27.66 12.83
N THR A 362 31.52 27.58 12.33
CA THR A 362 32.52 28.65 12.35
C THR A 362 32.84 29.21 10.95
N SER A 363 32.42 28.51 9.89
CA SER A 363 32.61 28.94 8.50
C SER A 363 31.30 29.38 7.84
N THR A 364 31.39 30.32 6.91
CA THR A 364 30.28 30.82 6.08
C THR A 364 29.97 29.86 4.92
N VAL A 365 28.79 30.01 4.29
CA VAL A 365 28.43 29.26 3.07
C VAL A 365 29.48 29.46 1.98
N ALA A 366 30.02 30.67 1.83
CA ALA A 366 31.05 31.00 0.84
C ALA A 366 32.37 30.25 1.07
N GLU A 367 32.81 30.13 2.32
CA GLU A 367 34.03 29.39 2.68
C GLU A 367 33.86 27.88 2.42
N TYR A 368 32.70 27.32 2.76
CA TYR A 368 32.36 25.94 2.40
C TYR A 368 32.32 25.74 0.89
N ALA A 369 31.71 26.65 0.13
CA ALA A 369 31.67 26.56 -1.33
C ALA A 369 33.08 26.55 -1.94
N GLN A 370 33.97 27.43 -1.45
CA GLN A 370 35.35 27.49 -1.91
C GLN A 370 36.13 26.22 -1.56
N ALA A 371 35.98 25.72 -0.33
CA ALA A 371 36.59 24.47 0.11
C ALA A 371 36.04 23.26 -0.68
N ALA A 372 34.75 23.26 -0.99
CA ALA A 372 34.11 22.20 -1.76
C ALA A 372 34.64 22.11 -3.18
N ARG A 373 34.80 23.25 -3.87
CA ARG A 373 35.41 23.28 -5.21
C ARG A 373 36.86 22.81 -5.19
N ARG A 374 37.65 23.24 -4.21
CA ARG A 374 39.04 22.78 -4.04
C ARG A 374 39.11 21.27 -3.83
N ALA A 375 38.16 20.69 -3.10
CA ALA A 375 38.11 19.26 -2.82
C ALA A 375 37.42 18.43 -3.92
N GLY A 376 36.88 19.06 -4.96
CA GLY A 376 36.16 18.39 -6.04
C GLY A 376 34.89 17.69 -5.58
N TRP A 377 34.06 18.40 -4.80
CA TRP A 377 32.70 18.01 -4.47
C TRP A 377 31.71 18.62 -5.46
N ASP A 378 30.73 17.82 -5.88
CA ASP A 378 29.65 18.24 -6.79
C ASP A 378 28.48 18.88 -6.03
N PHE A 379 28.32 18.53 -4.75
CA PHE A 379 27.34 19.17 -3.88
C PHE A 379 27.73 19.19 -2.40
N VAL A 380 27.17 20.14 -1.66
CA VAL A 380 27.21 20.21 -0.19
C VAL A 380 25.80 20.46 0.34
N VAL A 381 25.39 19.68 1.33
CA VAL A 381 24.11 19.86 2.04
C VAL A 381 24.40 20.29 3.48
N PHE A 382 23.98 21.49 3.84
CA PHE A 382 24.09 22.00 5.19
C PHE A 382 23.02 21.35 6.08
N LEU A 383 23.37 21.01 7.32
CA LEU A 383 22.44 20.53 8.35
C LEU A 383 22.57 21.39 9.59
N GLU A 384 22.06 22.61 9.50
CA GLU A 384 22.08 23.58 10.60
C GLU A 384 21.37 23.03 11.84
N ASP A 385 21.85 23.41 13.02
CA ASP A 385 21.24 23.01 14.28
C ASP A 385 20.00 23.88 14.53
N PHE A 386 18.80 23.30 14.39
CA PHE A 386 17.56 24.03 14.55
C PHE A 386 17.42 24.70 15.93
N ASN A 387 18.07 24.19 16.98
CA ASN A 387 18.04 24.80 18.30
C ASN A 387 18.76 26.17 18.34
N HIS A 388 19.66 26.42 17.40
CA HIS A 388 20.53 27.60 17.34
C HIS A 388 20.31 28.45 16.08
N LEU A 389 19.23 28.18 15.33
CA LEU A 389 18.96 28.79 14.03
C LEU A 389 17.65 29.56 14.09
N ASP A 390 17.60 30.83 13.68
CA ASP A 390 16.36 31.57 13.52
C ASP A 390 15.90 31.64 12.05
N TYR A 391 14.67 32.12 11.83
CA TYR A 391 14.06 32.19 10.50
C TYR A 391 14.77 33.15 9.55
N GLU A 392 15.30 34.26 10.06
CA GLU A 392 15.96 35.27 9.23
C GLU A 392 17.36 34.79 8.82
N ALA A 393 18.09 34.19 9.75
CA ALA A 393 19.37 33.53 9.52
C ALA A 393 19.23 32.42 8.48
N PHE A 394 18.21 31.56 8.62
CA PHE A 394 17.97 30.49 7.64
C PHE A 394 17.61 31.04 6.26
N ALA A 395 16.75 32.07 6.17
CA ALA A 395 16.43 32.69 4.88
C ALA A 395 17.68 33.22 4.16
N LYS A 396 18.60 33.85 4.91
CA LYS A 396 19.89 34.31 4.37
C LYS A 396 20.76 33.14 3.89
N GLU A 397 20.84 32.06 4.66
CA GLU A 397 21.56 30.84 4.24
C GLU A 397 20.99 30.28 2.92
N GLN A 398 19.66 30.22 2.79
CA GLN A 398 18.99 29.74 1.57
C GLN A 398 19.33 30.62 0.35
N GLU A 399 19.31 31.94 0.52
CA GLU A 399 19.71 32.90 -0.52
C GLU A 399 21.18 32.74 -0.91
N GLU A 400 22.08 32.56 0.07
CA GLU A 400 23.50 32.32 -0.19
C GLU A 400 23.74 31.00 -0.91
N CYS A 401 23.10 29.92 -0.48
CA CYS A 401 23.15 28.62 -1.14
C CYS A 401 22.70 28.75 -2.60
N ALA A 402 21.57 29.42 -2.84
CA ALA A 402 21.03 29.61 -4.18
C ALA A 402 21.96 30.46 -5.08
N ARG A 403 22.57 31.51 -4.51
CA ARG A 403 23.48 32.43 -5.22
C ARG A 403 24.83 31.79 -5.56
N LEU A 404 25.36 30.95 -4.67
CA LEU A 404 26.68 30.33 -4.80
C LEU A 404 26.66 28.96 -5.50
N SER A 405 25.46 28.41 -5.74
CA SER A 405 25.27 27.21 -6.55
C SER A 405 25.38 27.50 -8.05
N ASP A 406 26.02 26.60 -8.79
CA ASP A 406 26.11 26.63 -10.26
C ASP A 406 26.09 25.21 -10.85
N GLN A 407 26.60 25.06 -12.08
CA GLN A 407 26.64 23.77 -12.78
C GLN A 407 27.69 22.80 -12.25
N GLU A 408 28.70 23.30 -11.54
CA GLU A 408 29.82 22.52 -10.99
C GLU A 408 29.61 22.18 -9.51
N LEU A 409 28.94 23.04 -8.75
CA LEU A 409 28.68 22.83 -7.33
C LEU A 409 27.25 23.25 -6.98
N ILE A 410 26.53 22.35 -6.30
CA ILE A 410 25.20 22.63 -5.75
C ILE A 410 25.27 22.71 -4.23
N LEU A 411 24.75 23.79 -3.67
CA LEU A 411 24.63 24.01 -2.23
C LEU A 411 23.17 23.89 -1.82
N VAL A 412 22.90 23.11 -0.78
CA VAL A 412 21.53 22.76 -0.37
C VAL A 412 21.34 23.07 1.11
N PRO A 413 20.36 23.91 1.47
CA PRO A 413 20.04 24.21 2.86
C PRO A 413 19.26 23.05 3.50
N GLY A 414 19.50 22.82 4.78
CA GLY A 414 18.87 21.75 5.54
C GLY A 414 19.05 21.97 7.03
N ILE A 415 18.29 21.23 7.82
CA ILE A 415 18.34 21.32 9.27
C ILE A 415 18.42 19.95 9.92
N ALA A 416 19.08 19.89 11.06
CA ALA A 416 18.95 18.83 12.05
C ALA A 416 18.09 19.34 13.22
N TYR A 417 17.12 18.55 13.65
CA TYR A 417 16.20 18.92 14.73
C TYR A 417 15.91 17.73 15.64
N GLN A 418 15.43 18.02 16.85
CA GLN A 418 14.96 17.01 17.79
C GLN A 418 13.44 17.04 17.88
N ASP A 419 12.84 15.89 18.15
CA ASP A 419 11.42 15.78 18.47
C ASP A 419 11.18 15.75 20.00
N GLU A 420 9.91 15.64 20.40
CA GLU A 420 9.49 15.54 21.81
C GLU A 420 10.10 14.33 22.53
N ASP A 421 10.58 13.34 21.77
CA ASP A 421 11.18 12.11 22.28
C ASP A 421 12.72 12.14 22.37
N ASP A 422 13.34 13.28 22.05
CA ASP A 422 14.80 13.48 21.93
C ASP A 422 15.45 12.77 20.73
N ALA A 423 14.66 12.20 19.81
CA ALA A 423 15.21 11.61 18.60
C ALA A 423 15.69 12.69 17.63
N TRP A 424 16.85 12.45 17.02
CA TRP A 424 17.45 13.36 16.06
C TRP A 424 17.00 13.01 14.64
N HIS A 425 16.49 14.04 13.96
CA HIS A 425 16.02 13.99 12.58
C HIS A 425 16.76 15.01 11.73
N TYR A 426 16.77 14.78 10.43
CA TYR A 426 17.20 15.76 9.44
C TYR A 426 16.17 15.91 8.34
N VAL A 427 16.16 17.09 7.73
CA VAL A 427 15.44 17.36 6.48
C VAL A 427 16.25 18.34 5.65
N PHE A 428 16.36 18.07 4.35
CA PHE A 428 17.02 18.97 3.41
C PHE A 428 16.38 18.95 2.02
N SER A 429 16.49 20.09 1.35
CA SER A 429 15.92 20.39 0.05
C SER A 429 16.41 21.77 -0.37
N VAL A 430 16.40 22.07 -1.67
CA VAL A 430 16.60 23.46 -2.13
C VAL A 430 15.47 24.40 -1.67
N LYS A 431 14.41 23.86 -1.06
CA LYS A 431 13.25 24.59 -0.54
C LYS A 431 12.90 24.23 0.92
N THR A 432 13.87 23.77 1.70
CA THR A 432 13.63 23.44 3.12
C THR A 432 12.92 24.59 3.84
N LYS A 433 11.94 24.30 4.69
CA LYS A 433 11.25 25.28 5.55
C LYS A 433 11.47 24.90 7.01
N LEU A 434 11.60 25.89 7.91
CA LEU A 434 11.66 25.62 9.34
C LEU A 434 10.29 25.22 9.92
N PRO A 435 10.24 24.44 11.01
CA PRO A 435 8.99 24.15 11.72
C PRO A 435 8.36 25.40 12.33
N ALA A 436 7.08 25.64 12.03
CA ALA A 436 6.31 26.75 12.58
C ALA A 436 6.19 26.63 14.12
N GLU A 437 6.06 27.77 14.82
CA GLU A 437 6.01 27.81 16.30
C GLU A 437 4.94 26.87 16.90
N TRP A 438 3.77 26.78 16.25
CA TRP A 438 2.68 25.91 16.69
C TRP A 438 2.98 24.41 16.59
N MET A 439 4.01 24.03 15.82
CA MET A 439 4.49 22.65 15.68
C MET A 439 5.50 22.27 16.76
N LEU A 440 5.95 23.23 17.58
CA LEU A 440 6.96 23.02 18.61
C LEU A 440 6.33 22.74 19.98
N MET A 441 7.07 22.02 20.82
CA MET A 441 6.72 21.86 22.23
C MET A 441 6.84 23.22 22.94
N PRO A 442 5.84 23.66 23.73
CA PRO A 442 5.82 24.99 24.34
C PRO A 442 7.11 25.32 25.09
N GLY A 443 7.72 26.46 24.77
CA GLY A 443 8.96 26.94 25.40
C GLY A 443 10.22 26.17 25.00
N THR A 444 10.17 25.35 23.95
CA THR A 444 11.30 24.59 23.43
C THR A 444 11.39 24.69 21.92
N ARG A 445 12.51 24.26 21.33
CA ARG A 445 12.68 24.10 19.88
C ARG A 445 12.57 22.65 19.40
N LYS A 446 11.92 21.80 20.20
CA LYS A 446 11.66 20.40 19.85
C LYS A 446 10.36 20.29 19.08
N LEU A 447 10.37 19.51 18.01
CA LEU A 447 9.18 19.23 17.22
C LEU A 447 8.21 18.37 18.04
N LYS A 448 6.97 18.81 18.16
CA LYS A 448 5.90 18.02 18.78
C LYS A 448 5.63 16.81 17.88
N LEU A 449 5.68 15.57 18.41
CA LEU A 449 5.23 14.38 17.68
C LEU A 449 3.71 14.22 17.76
N SER A 450 3.12 14.82 18.79
CA SER A 450 1.75 14.62 19.23
C SER A 450 0.70 14.54 18.12
N TYR A 451 0.20 13.31 17.98
CA TYR A 451 -1.22 12.96 17.98
C TYR A 451 -1.81 12.92 19.42
N VAL A 452 -1.20 13.61 20.39
CA VAL A 452 -1.57 13.54 21.80
C VAL A 452 -2.92 14.21 22.03
N ARG A 453 -3.94 13.34 22.15
CA ARG A 453 -4.92 13.21 23.26
C ARG A 453 -5.77 14.40 23.71
N GLU A 454 -5.52 15.61 23.26
CA GLU A 454 -6.49 16.69 23.39
C GLU A 454 -7.47 16.57 22.23
N ARG A 455 -8.76 16.66 22.54
CA ARG A 455 -9.87 16.72 21.57
C ARG A 455 -9.75 17.84 20.53
N ASP A 456 -8.67 18.60 20.51
CA ASP A 456 -8.35 19.65 19.57
C ASP A 456 -7.75 19.09 18.27
N LYS A 457 -8.64 18.50 17.46
CA LYS A 457 -8.84 18.59 15.99
C LYS A 457 -7.66 18.80 15.01
N ARG A 458 -6.38 18.77 15.39
CA ARG A 458 -5.24 19.00 14.49
C ARG A 458 -4.46 17.69 14.33
N GLY A 459 -4.34 17.20 13.09
CA GLY A 459 -3.53 16.02 12.77
C GLY A 459 -2.07 16.19 13.18
N GLY A 460 -1.34 15.09 13.35
CA GLY A 460 0.02 15.06 13.91
C GLY A 460 0.97 16.11 13.28
N THR A 461 1.61 16.89 14.14
CA THR A 461 2.47 18.03 13.79
C THR A 461 3.70 17.66 12.96
N GLN A 462 4.30 16.47 13.19
CA GLN A 462 5.38 15.95 12.34
C GLN A 462 4.91 15.64 10.92
N VAL A 463 3.69 15.10 10.75
CA VAL A 463 3.07 14.90 9.43
C VAL A 463 2.85 16.23 8.75
N ALA A 464 2.28 17.19 9.46
CA ALA A 464 2.04 18.52 8.91
C ALA A 464 3.36 19.14 8.44
N TYR A 465 4.42 19.02 9.24
CA TYR A 465 5.74 19.52 8.87
C TYR A 465 6.33 18.80 7.64
N LEU A 466 6.34 17.47 7.61
CA LEU A 466 6.98 16.66 6.55
C LEU A 466 6.09 16.37 5.32
N HIS A 467 4.80 16.69 5.35
CA HIS A 467 3.91 16.57 4.18
C HIS A 467 3.45 17.93 3.64
N LEU A 468 3.34 18.97 4.46
CA LEU A 468 2.85 20.29 4.04
C LEU A 468 3.99 21.29 3.86
N SER A 469 4.88 21.40 4.85
CA SER A 469 5.96 22.39 4.82
C SER A 469 7.18 21.89 4.06
N ASN A 470 7.55 20.63 4.26
CA ASN A 470 8.67 19.94 3.62
C ASN A 470 8.21 18.57 3.11
N PRO A 471 7.34 18.51 2.08
CA PRO A 471 6.86 17.25 1.55
C PRO A 471 8.01 16.27 1.34
N ILE A 472 7.89 15.02 1.82
CA ILE A 472 8.83 13.92 1.49
C ILE A 472 8.94 13.74 -0.04
N VAL A 473 7.91 14.18 -0.79
CA VAL A 473 7.95 14.23 -2.26
C VAL A 473 8.73 15.42 -2.84
N ASP A 474 9.40 16.23 -2.03
CA ASP A 474 10.18 17.40 -2.43
C ASP A 474 11.44 17.60 -1.54
N SER A 475 11.68 16.71 -0.58
CA SER A 475 12.78 16.79 0.39
C SER A 475 13.25 15.41 0.79
N THR A 476 14.51 15.33 1.24
CA THR A 476 15.08 14.12 1.83
C THR A 476 15.06 14.26 3.34
N THR A 477 14.59 13.24 4.03
CA THR A 477 14.44 13.22 5.48
C THR A 477 14.80 11.86 6.07
N GLY A 478 15.38 11.88 7.27
CA GLY A 478 15.76 10.69 7.99
C GLY A 478 16.10 10.97 9.44
N PHE A 479 16.60 9.95 10.11
CA PHE A 479 17.00 9.98 11.51
C PHE A 479 18.46 9.55 11.66
N PHE A 480 19.12 9.98 12.73
CA PHE A 480 20.51 9.67 13.04
C PHE A 480 20.74 9.75 14.54
N ARG A 481 21.93 9.38 15.04
CA ARG A 481 22.23 9.33 16.49
C ARG A 481 21.22 8.45 17.24
N THR A 482 20.86 7.32 16.65
CA THR A 482 19.89 6.36 17.21
C THR A 482 20.28 5.87 18.60
N GLY A 483 21.58 5.81 18.91
CA GLY A 483 22.08 5.48 20.24
C GLY A 483 21.92 6.58 21.31
N GLN A 484 21.46 7.78 20.95
CA GLN A 484 21.25 8.91 21.87
C GLN A 484 19.78 9.10 22.29
N CYS A 485 18.86 8.28 21.76
CA CYS A 485 17.46 8.28 22.16
C CYS A 485 16.99 6.84 22.46
N ASP A 486 15.91 6.71 23.22
CA ASP A 486 15.34 5.39 23.54
C ASP A 486 14.49 4.82 22.38
N THR A 487 14.26 5.60 21.33
CA THR A 487 13.48 5.20 20.15
C THR A 487 14.33 4.28 19.28
N PRO A 488 13.95 2.99 19.11
CA PRO A 488 14.71 2.09 18.26
C PRO A 488 14.58 2.48 16.79
N PHE A 489 15.60 2.17 15.97
CA PHE A 489 15.64 2.57 14.57
C PHE A 489 14.39 2.14 13.76
N TRP A 490 13.79 0.99 14.11
CA TRP A 490 12.58 0.47 13.45
C TRP A 490 11.27 1.10 13.96
N ALA A 491 11.32 2.09 14.85
CA ALA A 491 10.14 2.82 15.32
C ALA A 491 10.04 4.24 14.74
N HIS A 492 11.10 4.76 14.11
CA HIS A 492 10.98 6.02 13.37
C HIS A 492 10.00 5.88 12.20
N ILE A 493 9.40 6.99 11.79
CA ILE A 493 8.48 7.11 10.66
C ILE A 493 8.82 8.40 9.91
N ASP A 494 8.18 8.62 8.76
CA ASP A 494 8.35 9.82 7.93
C ASP A 494 9.80 10.04 7.45
N TYR A 495 10.48 8.98 7.02
CA TYR A 495 11.83 9.04 6.44
C TYR A 495 11.91 8.37 5.08
N ASP A 496 12.71 8.95 4.19
CA ASP A 496 13.05 8.37 2.89
C ASP A 496 14.53 8.00 2.77
N SER A 497 15.32 8.23 3.83
CA SER A 497 16.76 8.00 3.84
C SER A 497 17.29 7.55 5.20
N VAL A 498 18.38 6.77 5.17
CA VAL A 498 19.06 6.25 6.35
C VAL A 498 20.56 6.55 6.22
N PRO A 499 21.17 7.24 7.19
CA PRO A 499 22.60 7.49 7.21
C PRO A 499 23.33 6.23 7.63
N VAL A 500 23.85 5.48 6.66
CA VAL A 500 24.59 4.24 6.93
C VAL A 500 25.97 4.52 7.54
N PHE A 501 26.48 5.74 7.36
CA PHE A 501 27.64 6.27 8.06
C PHE A 501 27.28 7.65 8.63
N THR A 502 27.52 7.85 9.92
CA THR A 502 27.49 9.18 10.55
C THR A 502 28.87 9.46 11.13
N SER A 503 29.45 10.60 10.79
CA SER A 503 30.69 11.09 11.37
C SER A 503 30.48 12.45 12.03
N GLU A 504 31.25 12.69 13.10
CA GLU A 504 31.28 13.96 13.81
C GLU A 504 32.73 14.33 14.05
N ASN A 505 33.12 15.55 13.67
CA ASN A 505 34.47 16.10 13.89
C ASN A 505 35.60 15.16 13.45
N GLY A 506 35.40 14.54 12.28
CA GLY A 506 36.40 13.68 11.64
C GLY A 506 36.48 12.24 12.17
N ARG A 507 35.46 11.76 12.89
CA ARG A 507 35.35 10.38 13.39
C ARG A 507 33.97 9.80 13.13
N ILE A 508 33.90 8.55 12.68
CA ILE A 508 32.62 7.83 12.57
C ILE A 508 32.07 7.58 13.98
N THR A 509 30.87 8.07 14.26
CA THR A 509 30.17 7.93 15.54
C THR A 509 29.05 6.90 15.47
N GLU A 510 28.53 6.62 14.27
CA GLU A 510 27.44 5.67 14.06
C GLU A 510 27.56 4.98 12.70
N GLU A 511 27.19 3.71 12.65
CA GLU A 511 27.15 2.90 11.45
C GLU A 511 25.88 2.05 11.42
N LEU A 512 24.98 2.35 10.50
CA LEU A 512 23.63 1.75 10.42
C LEU A 512 23.46 0.82 9.20
N VAL A 513 24.53 0.17 8.74
CA VAL A 513 24.48 -0.70 7.55
C VAL A 513 23.55 -1.90 7.77
N THR A 514 23.59 -2.51 8.95
CA THR A 514 22.76 -3.68 9.29
C THR A 514 21.29 -3.28 9.36
N GLU A 515 21.03 -2.20 10.09
CA GLU A 515 19.73 -1.58 10.30
C GLU A 515 19.09 -1.19 8.96
N TYR A 516 19.85 -0.54 8.08
CA TYR A 516 19.44 -0.23 6.71
C TYR A 516 18.99 -1.49 5.95
N THR A 517 19.81 -2.55 5.94
CA THR A 517 19.46 -3.79 5.21
C THR A 517 18.26 -4.51 5.79
N GLU A 518 18.02 -4.36 7.09
CA GLU A 518 16.84 -4.89 7.75
C GLU A 518 15.57 -4.12 7.38
N LEU A 519 15.61 -2.78 7.40
CA LEU A 519 14.50 -1.94 6.93
C LEU A 519 14.16 -2.28 5.48
N VAL A 520 15.17 -2.43 4.62
CA VAL A 520 15.02 -2.90 3.24
C VAL A 520 14.36 -4.28 3.17
N GLY A 521 14.79 -5.24 3.99
CA GLY A 521 14.19 -6.58 4.07
C GLY A 521 12.73 -6.59 4.55
N ASN A 522 12.30 -5.55 5.25
CA ASN A 522 10.91 -5.34 5.66
C ASN A 522 10.01 -4.78 4.55
N GLY A 523 10.58 -4.51 3.38
CA GLY A 523 9.90 -3.93 2.24
C GLY A 523 9.84 -2.41 2.23
N GLU A 524 10.69 -1.80 3.06
CA GLU A 524 10.97 -0.37 3.01
C GLU A 524 12.02 -0.09 1.94
N TRP A 525 12.12 1.17 1.54
CA TRP A 525 12.96 1.63 0.44
C TRP A 525 13.71 2.92 0.77
N PRO A 526 14.37 3.02 1.94
CA PRO A 526 15.17 4.20 2.23
C PRO A 526 16.37 4.29 1.28
N ASN A 527 16.80 5.51 0.99
CA ASN A 527 18.06 5.79 0.32
C ASN A 527 19.22 5.76 1.34
N PRO A 528 20.31 5.02 1.09
CA PRO A 528 21.49 5.08 1.93
C PRO A 528 22.23 6.40 1.69
N VAL A 529 22.52 7.12 2.77
CA VAL A 529 23.30 8.36 2.75
C VAL A 529 24.44 8.29 3.77
N ALA A 530 25.37 9.24 3.71
CA ALA A 530 26.39 9.46 4.73
C ALA A 530 26.29 10.89 5.26
N ILE A 531 26.27 11.04 6.59
CA ILE A 531 26.25 12.32 7.29
C ILE A 531 27.64 12.56 7.89
N ASN A 532 28.17 13.77 7.72
CA ASN A 532 29.42 14.25 8.30
C ASN A 532 29.13 15.59 8.97
N LEU A 533 28.83 15.56 10.27
CA LEU A 533 28.65 16.78 11.05
C LEU A 533 29.99 17.44 11.30
N MET A 534 30.10 18.70 10.91
CA MET A 534 31.34 19.45 10.93
C MET A 534 31.05 20.94 11.14
N ASP A 535 31.97 21.63 11.81
CA ASP A 535 31.84 23.02 12.24
C ASP A 535 32.73 23.97 11.42
N SER A 536 33.63 23.47 10.57
CA SER A 536 34.50 24.31 9.73
C SER A 536 34.75 23.74 8.33
N ALA A 537 34.94 24.65 7.36
CA ALA A 537 35.16 24.31 5.95
C ALA A 537 36.48 23.55 5.71
N GLU A 538 37.47 23.70 6.58
CA GLU A 538 38.74 22.98 6.54
C GLU A 538 38.55 21.46 6.71
N GLN A 539 37.44 21.03 7.32
CA GLN A 539 37.15 19.62 7.56
C GLN A 539 36.64 18.88 6.31
N LEU A 540 36.23 19.59 5.24
CA LEU A 540 35.66 18.97 4.03
C LEU A 540 36.63 18.01 3.32
N ALA A 541 37.91 18.37 3.22
CA ALA A 541 38.91 17.50 2.57
C ALA A 541 39.11 16.19 3.34
N ALA A 542 39.02 16.25 4.68
CA ALA A 542 39.22 15.11 5.54
C ALA A 542 38.19 13.98 5.35
N VAL A 543 37.00 14.29 4.80
CA VAL A 543 35.96 13.27 4.54
C VAL A 543 36.46 12.17 3.62
N ARG A 544 37.10 12.53 2.49
CA ARG A 544 37.72 11.55 1.57
C ARG A 544 39.03 11.03 2.14
N ASP A 545 39.90 11.90 2.62
CA ASP A 545 41.26 11.54 3.06
C ASP A 545 41.27 10.53 4.21
N LYS A 546 40.31 10.65 5.14
CA LYS A 546 40.15 9.74 6.29
C LYS A 546 39.14 8.63 6.05
N GLY A 547 38.50 8.56 4.88
CA GLY A 547 37.51 7.54 4.56
C GLY A 547 36.27 7.57 5.46
N LEU A 548 35.78 8.76 5.82
CA LEU A 548 34.64 8.92 6.74
C LEU A 548 33.29 8.51 6.13
N GLY A 549 33.23 8.44 4.80
CA GLY A 549 32.01 8.14 4.06
C GLY A 549 31.37 9.41 3.51
N HIS A 550 30.97 9.37 2.24
CA HIS A 550 30.21 10.45 1.60
C HIS A 550 29.09 9.89 0.74
N THR A 551 28.14 10.74 0.38
CA THR A 551 26.99 10.36 -0.43
C THR A 551 27.30 10.58 -1.91
N VAL A 552 26.84 9.66 -2.75
CA VAL A 552 26.85 9.81 -4.20
C VAL A 552 25.41 9.77 -4.70
N LEU A 553 24.97 10.82 -5.38
CA LEU A 553 23.66 10.91 -6.01
C LEU A 553 23.77 10.61 -7.50
N LEU A 554 22.87 9.79 -8.01
CA LEU A 554 22.92 9.30 -9.39
C LEU A 554 22.03 10.14 -10.30
N ALA A 555 22.53 10.99 -11.20
CA ALA A 555 21.72 11.80 -12.13
C ALA A 555 22.30 11.78 -13.56
N ARG A 556 21.57 12.24 -14.59
CA ARG A 556 22.14 12.36 -15.96
C ARG A 556 23.13 13.50 -16.07
N ASP A 557 22.80 14.62 -15.45
CA ASP A 557 23.55 15.87 -15.47
C ASP A 557 23.26 16.69 -14.19
N SER A 558 23.96 17.81 -14.01
CA SER A 558 23.79 18.68 -12.83
C SER A 558 22.42 19.36 -12.76
N ALA A 559 21.73 19.54 -13.89
CA ALA A 559 20.38 20.08 -13.90
C ALA A 559 19.37 19.06 -13.33
N GLU A 560 19.47 17.78 -13.70
CA GLU A 560 18.71 16.71 -13.07
C GLU A 560 19.09 16.55 -11.60
N LEU A 561 20.37 16.65 -11.24
CA LEU A 561 20.80 16.62 -9.83
C LEU A 561 20.12 17.72 -9.01
N ARG A 562 20.13 18.97 -9.50
CA ARG A 562 19.47 20.09 -8.82
C ARG A 562 17.97 19.87 -8.68
N ALA A 563 17.32 19.34 -9.72
CA ALA A 563 15.89 19.04 -9.69
C ALA A 563 15.54 17.99 -8.62
N ARG A 564 16.46 17.06 -8.31
CA ARG A 564 16.24 16.02 -7.28
C ARG A 564 16.26 16.53 -5.86
N PHE A 565 17.07 17.53 -5.55
CA PHE A 565 17.00 18.20 -4.24
C PHE A 565 15.68 18.98 -4.04
N GLY A 566 14.71 18.89 -4.96
CA GLY A 566 13.36 19.42 -4.83
C GLY A 566 12.30 18.51 -5.47
N ALA A 567 12.59 17.21 -5.58
CA ALA A 567 11.70 16.19 -6.11
C ALA A 567 11.79 14.92 -5.27
N GLY A 568 10.66 14.24 -5.12
CA GLY A 568 10.49 13.10 -4.23
C GLY A 568 11.28 11.90 -4.67
N THR A 569 11.63 11.07 -3.70
CA THR A 569 12.34 9.83 -3.95
C THR A 569 11.53 8.90 -4.84
N THR A 570 12.19 8.32 -5.84
CA THR A 570 11.59 7.36 -6.76
C THR A 570 11.87 5.91 -6.34
N VAL A 571 11.16 4.99 -6.96
CA VAL A 571 11.15 3.53 -6.74
C VAL A 571 12.49 2.84 -7.12
N VAL A 572 13.55 3.59 -7.37
CA VAL A 572 14.84 3.08 -7.87
C VAL A 572 15.99 3.65 -7.05
N PRO A 573 17.16 3.00 -7.01
CA PRO A 573 18.33 3.57 -6.34
C PRO A 573 18.65 4.96 -6.87
N GLU A 574 18.62 5.94 -5.97
CA GLU A 574 18.96 7.33 -6.28
C GLU A 574 20.32 7.73 -5.70
N SER A 575 20.77 7.00 -4.68
CA SER A 575 22.02 7.23 -4.01
C SER A 575 22.79 5.94 -3.69
N TYR A 576 24.05 6.12 -3.34
CA TYR A 576 24.82 5.19 -2.54
C TYR A 576 25.76 5.95 -1.60
N ALA A 577 26.12 5.35 -0.47
CA ALA A 577 27.13 5.88 0.42
C ALA A 577 28.46 5.15 0.21
N THR A 578 29.59 5.85 0.25
CA THR A 578 30.90 5.23 0.05
C THR A 578 32.02 5.86 0.86
N GLN A 579 32.93 5.02 1.35
CA GLN A 579 34.21 5.39 1.95
C GLN A 579 35.39 5.30 0.96
N GLY A 580 35.13 4.91 -0.29
CA GLY A 580 36.18 4.72 -1.30
C GLY A 580 35.70 3.98 -2.57
N PRO A 581 35.16 2.75 -2.46
CA PRO A 581 34.70 2.00 -3.63
C PRO A 581 33.60 2.74 -4.42
N VAL A 582 33.63 2.65 -5.74
CA VAL A 582 32.70 3.36 -6.63
C VAL A 582 31.72 2.37 -7.26
N ILE A 583 30.43 2.68 -7.19
CA ILE A 583 29.36 1.95 -7.88
C ILE A 583 29.13 2.61 -9.23
N GLU A 584 29.76 2.09 -10.28
CA GLU A 584 29.68 2.62 -11.65
C GLU A 584 28.39 2.19 -12.36
N ALA A 585 27.86 1.03 -12.00
CA ALA A 585 26.56 0.58 -12.44
C ALA A 585 25.88 -0.21 -11.31
N TRP A 586 24.60 0.09 -11.08
CA TRP A 586 23.70 -0.74 -10.30
C TRP A 586 22.33 -0.66 -10.97
N GLN A 587 21.94 -1.71 -11.69
CA GLN A 587 20.83 -1.65 -12.63
C GLN A 587 19.98 -2.91 -12.59
N GLN A 588 18.66 -2.72 -12.60
CA GLN A 588 17.70 -3.78 -12.82
C GLN A 588 17.09 -3.65 -14.22
N ALA A 589 16.84 -4.79 -14.86
CA ALA A 589 16.02 -4.88 -16.07
C ALA A 589 15.00 -6.01 -15.94
N GLY A 590 13.90 -5.91 -16.71
CA GLY A 590 12.82 -6.88 -16.70
C GLY A 590 11.44 -6.24 -16.59
N ALA A 591 10.41 -7.07 -16.50
CA ALA A 591 9.03 -6.63 -16.41
C ALA A 591 8.76 -5.83 -15.11
N HIS A 592 8.78 -4.50 -15.14
CA HIS A 592 8.36 -3.67 -13.98
C HIS A 592 6.86 -3.38 -13.97
N HIS A 593 6.11 -3.87 -14.96
CA HIS A 593 4.78 -3.38 -15.28
C HIS A 593 3.72 -3.82 -14.25
N TYR A 594 2.96 -2.82 -13.81
CA TYR A 594 1.69 -2.91 -13.07
C TYR A 594 0.52 -3.41 -13.93
N ASP A 595 0.80 -4.02 -15.09
CA ASP A 595 -0.26 -4.58 -15.92
C ASP A 595 -0.64 -5.91 -15.29
N TYR A 596 -1.60 -5.80 -14.36
CA TYR A 596 -2.26 -6.91 -13.72
C TYR A 596 -2.96 -7.75 -14.80
N VAL A 597 -2.27 -8.80 -15.23
CA VAL A 597 -2.75 -9.66 -16.31
C VAL A 597 -2.55 -11.10 -15.84
N GLY A 598 -3.67 -11.72 -15.44
CA GLY A 598 -3.79 -13.02 -14.77
C GLY A 598 -3.32 -14.25 -15.56
N ASN A 599 -2.23 -14.15 -16.31
CA ASN A 599 -1.52 -15.30 -16.85
C ASN A 599 -0.34 -15.67 -15.92
N LEU A 600 -0.63 -16.52 -14.93
CA LEU A 600 0.34 -17.14 -14.01
C LEU A 600 1.47 -17.90 -14.71
N TRP A 601 1.35 -18.17 -16.02
CA TRP A 601 2.24 -19.03 -16.77
C TRP A 601 3.10 -18.28 -17.79
N ASP A 602 3.02 -16.94 -17.84
CA ASP A 602 3.91 -16.15 -18.71
C ASP A 602 5.32 -16.02 -18.12
N TYR A 603 6.21 -16.90 -18.58
CA TYR A 603 7.61 -16.92 -18.17
C TYR A 603 8.35 -15.61 -18.42
N THR A 604 7.97 -14.81 -19.43
CA THR A 604 8.67 -13.56 -19.75
C THR A 604 8.49 -12.50 -18.68
N ARG A 605 7.38 -12.54 -17.92
CA ARG A 605 7.13 -11.64 -16.79
C ARG A 605 7.80 -12.08 -15.50
N TYR A 606 8.27 -13.32 -15.43
CA TYR A 606 9.09 -13.81 -14.32
C TYR A 606 10.56 -13.50 -14.51
N ARG A 607 11.02 -13.13 -15.71
CA ARG A 607 12.44 -12.80 -15.94
C ARG A 607 12.81 -11.46 -15.30
N CYS A 608 13.95 -11.45 -14.63
CA CYS A 608 14.59 -10.25 -14.09
C CYS A 608 16.09 -10.34 -14.36
N ARG A 609 16.75 -9.21 -14.60
CA ARG A 609 18.19 -9.14 -14.76
C ARG A 609 18.75 -8.09 -13.82
N LEU A 610 19.92 -8.34 -13.27
CA LEU A 610 20.63 -7.42 -12.40
C LEU A 610 22.03 -7.22 -12.94
N ARG A 611 22.48 -5.98 -13.10
CA ARG A 611 23.84 -5.63 -13.51
C ARG A 611 24.48 -4.77 -12.45
N PHE A 612 25.74 -5.07 -12.13
CA PHE A 612 26.56 -4.16 -11.35
C PHE A 612 27.97 -4.07 -11.89
N LYS A 613 28.58 -2.90 -11.70
CA LYS A 613 29.99 -2.64 -11.97
C LYS A 613 30.55 -1.79 -10.83
N ILE A 614 31.63 -2.28 -10.23
CA ILE A 614 32.28 -1.67 -9.06
C ILE A 614 33.76 -1.45 -9.37
N SER A 615 34.32 -0.36 -8.87
CA SER A 615 35.76 -0.14 -8.87
C SER A 615 36.28 0.34 -7.51
N SER A 616 37.58 0.15 -7.27
CA SER A 616 38.28 0.68 -6.09
C SER A 616 39.77 0.86 -6.40
N ASP A 617 40.34 2.00 -6.01
CA ASP A 617 41.79 2.27 -6.10
C ASP A 617 42.61 1.32 -5.23
N ALA A 618 42.05 0.78 -4.15
CA ALA A 618 42.70 -0.23 -3.31
C ALA A 618 42.62 -1.63 -3.92
N GLY A 619 41.64 -1.89 -4.78
CA GLY A 619 41.28 -3.23 -5.25
C GLY A 619 40.20 -3.86 -4.37
N LEU A 620 39.33 -4.66 -4.98
CA LEU A 620 38.12 -5.17 -4.33
C LEU A 620 38.41 -6.46 -3.56
N LYS A 621 37.97 -6.50 -2.31
CA LYS A 621 38.02 -7.69 -1.44
C LYS A 621 36.79 -8.55 -1.67
N GLU A 622 35.61 -7.92 -1.66
CA GLU A 622 34.33 -8.63 -1.70
C GLU A 622 33.23 -7.75 -2.29
N VAL A 623 32.31 -8.35 -3.05
CA VAL A 623 31.05 -7.73 -3.46
C VAL A 623 29.89 -8.63 -3.06
N ARG A 624 28.98 -8.13 -2.23
CA ARG A 624 27.78 -8.84 -1.78
C ARG A 624 26.53 -8.22 -2.42
N VAL A 625 25.72 -9.06 -3.05
CA VAL A 625 24.34 -8.74 -3.41
C VAL A 625 23.45 -9.36 -2.34
N LEU A 626 22.73 -8.53 -1.61
CA LEU A 626 21.79 -8.93 -0.57
C LEU A 626 20.38 -9.03 -1.13
N ASP A 627 19.54 -9.88 -0.55
CA ASP A 627 18.08 -9.90 -0.69
C ASP A 627 17.49 -9.63 0.70
N GLY A 628 17.16 -8.37 0.98
CA GLY A 628 16.92 -7.87 2.33
C GLY A 628 18.20 -7.83 3.17
N ASP A 629 18.15 -8.45 4.35
CA ASP A 629 19.26 -8.60 5.30
C ASP A 629 20.20 -9.78 4.96
N LYS A 630 19.81 -10.64 4.02
CA LYS A 630 20.55 -11.87 3.68
C LYS A 630 21.42 -11.70 2.47
N THR A 631 22.67 -12.14 2.54
CA THR A 631 23.53 -12.24 1.34
C THR A 631 22.99 -13.33 0.42
N ARG A 632 22.62 -12.96 -0.82
CA ARG A 632 22.17 -13.88 -1.86
C ARG A 632 23.28 -14.29 -2.80
N PHE A 633 24.14 -13.34 -3.18
CA PHE A 633 25.35 -13.62 -3.96
C PHE A 633 26.55 -12.95 -3.28
N ARG A 634 27.66 -13.69 -3.22
CA ARG A 634 28.92 -13.23 -2.64
C ARG A 634 30.03 -13.46 -3.65
N PHE A 635 30.63 -12.37 -4.11
CA PHE A 635 31.71 -12.40 -5.08
C PHE A 635 33.06 -12.08 -4.44
N LEU A 636 34.11 -12.76 -4.88
CA LEU A 636 35.50 -12.57 -4.45
C LEU A 636 36.36 -12.12 -5.63
N PRO A 637 36.49 -10.80 -5.89
CA PRO A 637 37.25 -10.28 -7.03
C PRO A 637 38.77 -10.44 -6.93
N ASN A 638 39.29 -11.02 -5.84
CA ASN A 638 40.71 -11.30 -5.62
C ASN A 638 41.63 -10.07 -5.83
N GLY A 639 41.21 -8.90 -5.34
CA GLY A 639 41.98 -7.66 -5.42
C GLY A 639 41.86 -6.91 -6.75
N ALA A 640 41.01 -7.36 -7.68
CA ALA A 640 40.75 -6.66 -8.93
C ALA A 640 40.29 -5.21 -8.67
N LYS A 641 40.84 -4.26 -9.46
CA LYS A 641 40.49 -2.83 -9.36
C LYS A 641 39.10 -2.50 -9.91
N SER A 642 38.57 -3.35 -10.78
CA SER A 642 37.22 -3.26 -11.32
C SER A 642 36.60 -4.65 -11.42
N PHE A 643 35.30 -4.75 -11.17
CA PHE A 643 34.55 -5.99 -11.19
C PHE A 643 33.13 -5.75 -11.70
N GLU A 644 32.70 -6.53 -12.70
CA GLU A 644 31.39 -6.43 -13.33
C GLU A 644 30.72 -7.79 -13.43
N ARG A 645 29.41 -7.85 -13.18
CA ARG A 645 28.58 -9.03 -13.39
C ARG A 645 27.19 -8.65 -13.89
N VAL A 646 26.60 -9.57 -14.66
CA VAL A 646 25.19 -9.57 -15.04
C VAL A 646 24.58 -10.89 -14.54
N LEU A 647 23.51 -10.79 -13.76
CA LEU A 647 22.78 -11.92 -13.20
C LEU A 647 21.46 -12.07 -13.94
N GLU A 648 21.21 -13.27 -14.49
CA GLU A 648 19.88 -13.70 -14.91
C GLU A 648 19.14 -14.26 -13.70
N LEU A 649 18.01 -13.63 -13.36
CA LEU A 649 17.21 -13.92 -12.19
C LEU A 649 15.77 -14.24 -12.60
N THR A 650 15.02 -14.76 -11.63
CA THR A 650 13.59 -15.01 -11.77
C THR A 650 12.84 -14.32 -10.63
N LYS A 651 11.55 -14.02 -10.83
CA LYS A 651 10.69 -13.31 -9.89
C LYS A 651 9.76 -14.27 -9.16
N GLN A 652 10.35 -15.33 -8.58
CA GLN A 652 9.61 -16.35 -7.83
C GLN A 652 8.90 -15.75 -6.60
N GLN A 653 9.51 -14.71 -6.04
CA GLN A 653 8.98 -13.89 -4.96
C GLN A 653 9.48 -12.46 -5.15
N GLN A 654 8.92 -11.53 -4.39
CA GLN A 654 9.45 -10.20 -4.22
C GLN A 654 10.79 -10.27 -3.50
N GLN A 655 11.79 -9.63 -4.08
CA GLN A 655 13.16 -9.60 -3.59
C GLN A 655 13.58 -8.16 -3.40
N TYR A 656 14.48 -7.89 -2.46
CA TYR A 656 14.97 -6.55 -2.13
C TYR A 656 16.48 -6.52 -2.30
N PHE A 657 16.92 -6.27 -3.51
CA PHE A 657 18.33 -6.30 -3.85
C PHE A 657 19.07 -5.04 -3.42
N SER A 658 20.06 -5.21 -2.55
CA SER A 658 21.05 -4.18 -2.19
C SER A 658 22.46 -4.66 -2.49
N LEU A 659 23.39 -3.72 -2.66
CA LEU A 659 24.77 -4.02 -3.00
C LEU A 659 25.72 -3.48 -1.92
N ILE A 660 26.61 -4.31 -1.39
CA ILE A 660 27.70 -3.88 -0.51
C ILE A 660 29.02 -4.32 -1.13
N ALA A 661 29.90 -3.37 -1.41
CA ALA A 661 31.26 -3.64 -1.87
C ALA A 661 32.26 -3.25 -0.78
N THR A 662 33.24 -4.13 -0.53
CA THR A 662 34.33 -3.91 0.41
C THR A 662 35.65 -3.99 -0.34
N ASP A 663 36.55 -3.03 -0.13
CA ASP A 663 37.89 -3.07 -0.72
C ASP A 663 38.95 -3.68 0.21
N LEU A 664 40.17 -3.81 -0.31
CA LEU A 664 41.32 -4.37 0.41
C LEU A 664 41.76 -3.51 1.62
N ARG A 665 41.34 -2.25 1.72
CA ARG A 665 41.57 -1.38 2.88
C ARG A 665 40.41 -1.44 3.88
N GLY A 666 39.38 -2.25 3.63
CA GLY A 666 38.19 -2.35 4.48
C GLY A 666 37.16 -1.24 4.29
N ARG A 667 37.36 -0.34 3.31
CA ARG A 667 36.40 0.72 2.99
C ARG A 667 35.21 0.13 2.24
N ARG A 668 34.01 0.67 2.48
CA ARG A 668 32.77 0.14 1.90
C ARG A 668 32.03 1.12 1.02
N ALA A 669 31.31 0.57 0.05
CA ALA A 669 30.19 1.24 -0.62
C ALA A 669 28.90 0.48 -0.35
N VAL A 670 27.82 1.20 -0.03
CA VAL A 670 26.48 0.67 0.27
C VAL A 670 25.48 1.26 -0.70
N GLY A 671 24.98 0.44 -1.62
CA GLY A 671 24.05 0.83 -2.67
C GLY A 671 22.59 0.87 -2.23
N GLY A 672 21.82 1.74 -2.89
CA GLY A 672 20.36 1.75 -2.80
C GLY A 672 19.70 0.43 -3.22
N THR A 673 18.42 0.30 -2.92
CA THR A 673 17.68 -0.96 -3.09
C THR A 673 16.93 -1.03 -4.43
N TYR A 674 16.99 -2.18 -5.12
CA TYR A 674 16.02 -2.57 -6.13
C TYR A 674 15.07 -3.63 -5.59
N HIS A 675 13.77 -3.36 -5.57
CA HIS A 675 12.80 -4.40 -5.28
C HIS A 675 12.23 -5.02 -6.56
N THR A 676 12.31 -6.35 -6.67
CA THR A 676 11.65 -7.09 -7.74
C THR A 676 10.17 -7.18 -7.40
N ARG A 677 9.32 -6.50 -8.17
CA ARG A 677 7.87 -6.65 -8.03
C ARG A 677 7.41 -7.84 -8.85
N ASN A 678 6.61 -8.71 -8.26
CA ASN A 678 5.84 -9.67 -9.04
C ASN A 678 4.63 -8.94 -9.65
N HIS A 679 4.32 -9.22 -10.92
CA HIS A 679 3.26 -8.55 -11.67
C HIS A 679 1.84 -8.85 -11.12
N ASN A 680 1.69 -9.94 -10.37
CA ASN A 680 0.40 -10.28 -9.75
C ASN A 680 0.32 -9.80 -8.30
N PHE A 681 1.41 -9.83 -7.53
CA PHE A 681 1.38 -9.48 -6.10
C PHE A 681 2.62 -8.68 -5.68
N GLN A 682 2.44 -7.61 -4.90
CA GLN A 682 3.53 -6.94 -4.20
C GLN A 682 3.04 -6.44 -2.83
N GLN A 683 3.97 -6.41 -1.89
CA GLN A 683 3.85 -5.76 -0.59
C GLN A 683 4.99 -4.75 -0.47
N VAL A 684 4.66 -3.47 -0.40
CA VAL A 684 5.66 -2.39 -0.24
C VAL A 684 5.24 -1.46 0.87
N TRP A 685 6.18 -0.74 1.45
CA TRP A 685 5.86 0.38 2.32
C TRP A 685 5.84 1.68 1.52
N CYS A 686 4.95 2.60 1.91
CA CYS A 686 5.04 3.99 1.48
C CYS A 686 6.34 4.60 2.04
N GLY A 687 6.89 5.59 1.33
CA GLY A 687 8.12 6.30 1.73
C GLY A 687 8.01 7.09 3.03
N ASP A 688 6.82 7.23 3.60
CA ASP A 688 6.61 7.80 4.93
C ASP A 688 6.57 6.73 6.04
N ARG A 689 6.64 5.43 5.68
CA ARG A 689 6.44 4.29 6.60
C ARG A 689 5.10 4.33 7.36
N ARG A 690 4.13 5.12 6.92
CA ARG A 690 2.80 5.20 7.53
C ARG A 690 1.82 4.21 6.94
N ASN A 691 2.10 3.71 5.74
CA ASN A 691 1.21 2.82 5.01
C ASN A 691 1.96 1.61 4.44
N THR A 692 1.47 0.40 4.70
CA THR A 692 1.83 -0.77 3.88
C THR A 692 0.90 -0.84 2.68
N LEU A 693 1.44 -0.75 1.47
CA LEU A 693 0.70 -0.89 0.22
C LEU A 693 0.77 -2.34 -0.26
N GLY A 694 -0.36 -3.05 -0.19
CA GLY A 694 -0.58 -4.35 -0.82
C GLY A 694 -1.38 -4.19 -2.12
N VAL A 695 -0.86 -4.68 -3.24
CA VAL A 695 -1.40 -4.30 -4.58
C VAL A 695 -2.62 -5.07 -5.08
N PHE A 696 -3.22 -5.95 -4.29
CA PHE A 696 -4.48 -6.57 -4.73
C PHE A 696 -5.71 -5.67 -4.62
N GLU A 697 -5.73 -4.69 -3.70
CA GLU A 697 -6.89 -3.80 -3.51
C GLU A 697 -6.61 -2.35 -3.88
N PHE A 698 -5.39 -1.84 -3.65
CA PHE A 698 -5.12 -0.41 -3.75
C PHE A 698 -4.89 0.12 -5.18
N GLN A 699 -4.35 -0.69 -6.09
CA GLN A 699 -4.08 -0.20 -7.46
C GLN A 699 -5.29 -0.24 -8.39
N LYS A 700 -6.24 -1.14 -8.16
CA LYS A 700 -7.52 -1.11 -8.87
C LYS A 700 -8.30 0.20 -8.66
N SER A 701 -7.89 1.02 -7.70
CA SER A 701 -8.74 2.07 -7.17
C SER A 701 -8.01 3.28 -6.60
N TRP A 702 -6.80 3.62 -7.07
CA TRP A 702 -6.26 4.97 -6.81
C TRP A 702 -7.28 6.06 -7.18
N SER A 703 -8.25 5.74 -8.05
CA SER A 703 -9.40 6.55 -8.40
C SER A 703 -10.76 6.09 -7.81
N ALA A 704 -10.94 4.87 -7.30
CA ALA A 704 -12.28 4.31 -7.04
C ALA A 704 -12.55 3.87 -5.59
N VAL A 705 -11.58 3.85 -4.69
CA VAL A 705 -11.81 3.58 -3.27
C VAL A 705 -11.05 4.67 -2.53
N PRO A 706 -11.72 5.74 -2.09
CA PRO A 706 -11.19 6.50 -0.97
C PRO A 706 -11.06 5.49 0.16
N VAL A 707 -9.83 5.09 0.46
CA VAL A 707 -9.56 4.42 1.71
C VAL A 707 -9.90 5.46 2.76
N SER A 708 -11.05 5.27 3.41
CA SER A 708 -11.31 5.82 4.72
C SER A 708 -10.13 5.40 5.58
N TYR A 709 -9.17 6.30 5.75
CA TYR A 709 -8.07 6.18 6.70
C TYR A 709 -8.67 5.76 8.04
N PRO A 710 -8.51 4.52 8.52
CA PRO A 710 -8.79 4.27 9.92
C PRO A 710 -7.56 4.79 10.69
N PRO A 711 -7.76 5.49 11.81
CA PRO A 711 -6.70 6.20 12.49
C PRO A 711 -5.63 5.23 13.02
N VAL A 712 -4.38 5.74 13.01
CA VAL A 712 -3.33 5.39 13.97
C VAL A 712 -3.98 5.22 15.35
N CYS A 713 -3.65 4.16 16.07
CA CYS A 713 -4.07 4.06 17.47
C CYS A 713 -3.60 5.32 18.24
N ASP A 714 -4.34 5.73 19.28
CA ASP A 714 -4.04 6.88 20.17
C ASP A 714 -2.68 6.79 20.95
N ASP A 715 -1.77 5.92 20.50
CA ASP A 715 -0.47 5.65 21.10
C ASP A 715 0.70 5.61 20.10
N GLY A 716 0.53 6.17 18.89
CA GLY A 716 1.63 6.34 17.94
C GLY A 716 2.10 5.06 17.24
N ARG A 717 1.34 3.96 17.30
CA ARG A 717 1.70 2.72 16.58
C ARG A 717 1.32 2.80 15.08
N PRO A 718 2.20 2.36 14.16
CA PRO A 718 1.89 2.33 12.74
C PRO A 718 0.63 1.51 12.46
N PHE A 719 -0.25 2.08 11.63
CA PHE A 719 -1.40 1.39 11.06
C PHE A 719 -0.86 0.40 10.02
N PHE A 720 -0.95 -0.91 10.26
CA PHE A 720 -0.59 -1.93 9.26
C PHE A 720 -1.88 -2.48 8.62
N PRO A 721 -2.39 -1.90 7.52
CA PRO A 721 -3.71 -2.23 6.99
C PRO A 721 -3.81 -3.61 6.32
N PHE A 722 -2.84 -4.52 6.47
CA PHE A 722 -2.93 -5.85 5.84
C PHE A 722 -2.64 -7.03 6.77
N PHE A 723 -1.97 -6.81 7.89
CA PHE A 723 -1.57 -7.88 8.80
C PHE A 723 -1.57 -7.48 10.27
N ASP A 724 -1.99 -6.25 10.60
CA ASP A 724 -2.53 -6.01 11.93
C ASP A 724 -3.95 -6.56 11.98
N GLY A 725 -4.02 -7.80 12.39
CA GLY A 725 -5.21 -8.29 13.01
C GLY A 725 -5.53 -7.56 14.32
N THR A 726 -5.27 -6.27 14.54
CA THR A 726 -6.20 -5.45 15.31
C THR A 726 -6.89 -4.53 14.33
N HIS A 727 -7.98 -5.00 13.73
CA HIS A 727 -8.90 -4.10 13.07
C HIS A 727 -9.64 -3.35 14.18
N ASN A 728 -9.10 -2.20 14.59
CA ASN A 728 -9.87 -1.18 15.27
C ASN A 728 -10.87 -0.64 14.26
N ILE A 729 -11.99 -1.35 14.09
CA ILE A 729 -13.18 -0.77 13.50
C ILE A 729 -13.72 0.16 14.58
N HIS A 730 -13.21 1.39 14.65
CA HIS A 730 -13.91 2.43 15.38
C HIS A 730 -15.27 2.58 14.71
N ARG A 731 -16.32 2.06 15.35
CA ARG A 731 -17.64 2.63 15.07
C ARG A 731 -17.60 4.02 15.70
N PRO A 732 -17.99 5.05 14.97
CA PRO A 732 -18.52 6.26 15.59
C PRO A 732 -19.79 5.82 16.35
N GLY A 733 -19.66 5.64 17.67
CA GLY A 733 -20.74 5.23 18.57
C GLY A 733 -20.77 3.75 19.02
N GLY A 734 -19.70 2.96 18.87
CA GLY A 734 -19.67 1.58 19.40
C GLY A 734 -18.31 0.86 19.33
N SER A 735 -17.93 0.20 20.43
CA SER A 735 -16.63 -0.41 20.71
C SER A 735 -16.38 -1.78 20.05
N GLY A 736 -16.72 -1.93 18.77
CA GLY A 736 -16.54 -3.19 18.03
C GLY A 736 -15.09 -3.43 17.58
N LYS A 737 -14.20 -3.94 18.44
CA LYS A 737 -12.84 -4.35 18.04
C LYS A 737 -12.87 -5.77 17.48
N VAL A 738 -12.33 -5.99 16.27
CA VAL A 738 -12.03 -7.32 15.73
C VAL A 738 -10.52 -7.48 15.67
N SER A 739 -10.00 -8.30 16.58
CA SER A 739 -8.59 -8.66 16.54
C SER A 739 -8.42 -9.98 15.76
N MET A 740 -7.80 -9.98 14.58
CA MET A 740 -7.24 -11.17 13.91
C MET A 740 -5.78 -11.50 14.30
N CYS A 741 -5.15 -10.71 15.18
CA CYS A 741 -3.81 -10.87 15.73
C CYS A 741 -3.95 -11.31 17.20
N PRO A 742 -3.02 -12.14 17.70
CA PRO A 742 -2.96 -12.48 19.11
C PRO A 742 -2.67 -11.23 19.95
N THR A 743 -3.65 -10.85 20.76
CA THR A 743 -3.56 -9.81 21.79
C THR A 743 -3.51 -10.47 23.16
N LEU A 744 -2.41 -10.29 23.89
CA LEU A 744 -2.44 -10.64 25.32
C LEU A 744 -3.28 -9.61 26.08
N ARG A 745 -4.19 -10.08 26.93
CA ARG A 745 -4.94 -9.24 27.86
C ARG A 745 -4.31 -9.37 29.24
N PHE A 746 -3.81 -8.26 29.76
CA PHE A 746 -3.06 -8.22 31.03
C PHE A 746 -3.81 -7.51 32.16
N ASP A 747 -5.10 -7.18 31.98
CA ASP A 747 -6.00 -6.69 33.05
C ASP A 747 -6.19 -7.70 34.21
N ARG A 748 -5.48 -8.84 34.18
CA ARG A 748 -5.72 -10.02 35.04
C ARG A 748 -4.42 -10.71 35.50
N ILE A 749 -3.36 -9.95 35.80
CA ILE A 749 -2.13 -10.44 36.46
C ILE A 749 -2.02 -9.81 37.87
N PRO A 750 -1.91 -10.58 38.97
CA PRO A 750 -1.64 -10.04 40.30
C PRO A 750 -0.15 -9.69 40.46
N GLY A 751 0.15 -8.57 41.14
CA GLY A 751 1.52 -8.05 41.34
C GLY A 751 1.91 -6.91 40.38
N VAL A 752 1.03 -6.57 39.45
CA VAL A 752 0.92 -5.20 38.91
C VAL A 752 -0.15 -4.55 39.79
N GLU A 753 0.25 -3.80 40.83
CA GLU A 753 -0.72 -3.14 41.72
C GLU A 753 -1.52 -2.07 40.95
N THR A 754 -2.62 -2.48 40.33
CA THR A 754 -3.71 -1.57 39.99
C THR A 754 -4.84 -1.84 40.97
N GLN A 755 -4.79 -1.18 42.13
CA GLN A 755 -5.98 -1.04 42.96
C GLN A 755 -6.99 -0.18 42.19
N PHE A 756 -7.94 -0.75 41.45
CA PHE A 756 -9.26 -0.13 41.24
C PHE A 756 -10.28 -1.20 40.79
N GLN A 757 -11.21 -1.52 41.69
CA GLN A 757 -12.47 -2.17 41.36
C GLN A 757 -13.43 -1.11 40.76
N ALA A 758 -13.39 -0.89 39.44
CA ALA A 758 -14.46 -0.25 38.68
C ALA A 758 -14.35 -0.59 37.18
N PRO A 759 -15.46 -0.80 36.45
CA PRO A 759 -15.45 -1.10 35.03
C PRO A 759 -15.30 0.20 34.23
N ILE A 760 -14.11 0.79 34.28
CA ILE A 760 -13.70 1.87 33.37
C ILE A 760 -12.45 1.35 32.67
N ALA A 761 -12.50 1.22 31.35
CA ALA A 761 -11.41 0.75 30.51
C ALA A 761 -10.19 1.68 30.71
N PHE A 762 -9.21 1.24 31.48
CA PHE A 762 -7.99 2.01 31.68
C PHE A 762 -7.07 1.89 30.47
N GLU A 763 -7.00 2.99 29.72
CA GLU A 763 -5.92 3.37 28.81
C GLU A 763 -4.65 3.70 29.61
N GLY A 764 -4.05 2.69 30.25
CA GLY A 764 -2.67 2.74 30.73
C GLY A 764 -1.75 2.20 29.65
N SER A 765 -0.88 3.05 29.09
CA SER A 765 0.02 2.81 27.97
C SER A 765 0.97 1.62 28.19
N SER A 766 0.56 0.42 27.80
CA SER A 766 1.51 -0.64 27.46
C SER A 766 2.06 -0.34 26.07
N CYS A 767 3.33 0.02 25.94
CA CYS A 767 3.95 0.11 24.63
C CYS A 767 4.23 -1.32 24.14
N SER A 768 3.60 -1.71 23.04
CA SER A 768 4.03 -2.90 22.31
C SER A 768 4.91 -2.48 21.15
N ALA A 769 6.15 -2.94 21.13
CA ALA A 769 6.99 -2.81 19.96
C ALA A 769 6.74 -4.04 19.07
N ARG A 770 6.15 -3.81 17.89
CA ARG A 770 6.05 -4.83 16.84
C ARG A 770 7.16 -4.57 15.85
N ARG A 771 8.00 -5.58 15.61
CA ARG A 771 9.07 -5.55 14.62
C ARG A 771 8.77 -6.61 13.57
N SER A 772 8.64 -6.19 12.32
CA SER A 772 8.70 -7.13 11.20
C SER A 772 10.12 -7.70 11.15
N LEU A 773 10.23 -9.02 11.13
CA LEU A 773 11.51 -9.71 10.94
C LEU A 773 11.73 -10.04 9.48
N ARG A 774 10.65 -10.33 8.75
CA ARG A 774 10.72 -10.82 7.38
C ARG A 774 9.39 -10.68 6.69
N THR A 775 9.45 -10.22 5.45
CA THR A 775 8.33 -10.25 4.50
C THR A 775 8.73 -11.09 3.29
N MET A 776 7.94 -12.12 2.96
CA MET A 776 8.00 -12.81 1.68
C MET A 776 6.69 -12.60 0.96
N ALA A 777 6.73 -12.15 -0.28
CA ALA A 777 5.55 -11.94 -1.11
C ALA A 777 5.74 -12.64 -2.46
N SER A 778 4.75 -13.40 -2.92
CA SER A 778 4.78 -14.13 -4.21
C SER A 778 3.38 -14.18 -4.81
N VAL A 779 3.23 -14.75 -6.01
CA VAL A 779 1.88 -14.97 -6.58
C VAL A 779 1.05 -15.97 -5.79
N ASP A 780 1.70 -16.81 -4.98
CA ASP A 780 1.05 -17.90 -4.27
C ASP A 780 0.70 -17.56 -2.84
N ILE A 781 1.56 -16.77 -2.20
CA ILE A 781 1.49 -16.53 -0.76
C ILE A 781 2.21 -15.23 -0.38
N VAL A 782 1.72 -14.62 0.71
CA VAL A 782 2.50 -13.71 1.54
C VAL A 782 2.75 -14.33 2.89
N ILE A 783 3.97 -14.17 3.38
CA ILE A 783 4.40 -14.55 4.71
C ILE A 783 4.97 -13.32 5.37
N ASN A 784 4.51 -13.02 6.58
CA ASN A 784 5.13 -12.04 7.44
C ASN A 784 5.48 -12.67 8.78
N ASP A 785 6.75 -12.55 9.15
CA ASP A 785 7.23 -12.93 10.47
C ASP A 785 7.37 -11.68 11.34
N PHE A 786 6.80 -11.74 12.54
CA PHE A 786 6.81 -10.64 13.49
C PHE A 786 7.42 -11.08 14.82
N VAL A 787 8.14 -10.15 15.45
CA VAL A 787 8.37 -10.18 16.89
C VAL A 787 7.49 -9.14 17.52
N TYR A 788 6.77 -9.54 18.56
CA TYR A 788 6.00 -8.67 19.41
C TYR A 788 6.63 -8.66 20.79
N GLU A 789 7.20 -7.54 21.21
CA GLU A 789 7.65 -7.35 22.59
C GLU A 789 6.69 -6.40 23.28
N ARG A 790 6.21 -6.76 24.47
CA ARG A 790 5.38 -5.87 25.27
C ARG A 790 6.13 -5.40 26.50
N THR A 791 6.07 -4.10 26.72
CA THR A 791 6.87 -3.42 27.73
C THR A 791 5.98 -2.55 28.61
N TYR A 792 6.29 -2.52 29.91
CA TYR A 792 5.59 -1.68 30.90
C TYR A 792 6.57 -0.72 31.57
N PRO A 793 6.12 0.48 31.99
CA PRO A 793 6.92 1.34 32.84
C PRO A 793 7.17 0.66 34.19
N SER A 794 8.37 0.80 34.76
CA SER A 794 8.75 0.16 36.03
C SER A 794 8.07 0.74 37.28
N GLU A 795 7.50 1.95 37.18
CA GLU A 795 6.80 2.64 38.27
C GLU A 795 5.46 3.16 37.76
N ILE A 796 4.36 2.60 38.25
CA ILE A 796 3.01 3.15 38.03
C ILE A 796 2.81 4.20 39.13
N LEU A 797 3.17 5.46 38.87
CA LEU A 797 2.84 6.54 39.79
C LEU A 797 1.31 6.76 39.82
N PRO A 798 0.72 7.08 40.98
CA PRO A 798 -0.71 7.35 41.10
C PRO A 798 -1.09 8.56 40.23
N LEU A 799 -2.04 8.33 39.32
CA LEU A 799 -2.57 9.29 38.33
C LEU A 799 -3.28 10.49 38.99
N ARG A 800 -2.53 11.46 39.50
CA ARG A 800 -3.07 12.82 39.75
C ARG A 800 -2.21 13.99 39.25
N GLU A 801 -1.02 13.74 38.71
CA GLU A 801 -0.25 14.78 38.01
C GLU A 801 0.13 14.29 36.62
N THR A 802 -0.26 15.06 35.61
CA THR A 802 -0.21 14.80 34.17
C THR A 802 1.20 14.78 33.56
N VAL A 803 2.22 14.47 34.35
CA VAL A 803 3.60 14.32 33.87
C VAL A 803 4.02 12.86 34.06
N GLN A 804 3.72 12.04 33.06
CA GLN A 804 4.36 10.72 32.94
C GLN A 804 5.84 10.93 32.62
N ARG A 805 6.68 11.07 33.65
CA ARG A 805 8.12 10.87 33.49
C ARG A 805 8.37 9.41 33.09
N ARG A 806 9.16 9.23 32.03
CA ARG A 806 9.59 7.92 31.49
C ARG A 806 10.22 7.07 32.59
N SER A 807 9.49 6.06 33.08
CA SER A 807 10.09 4.96 33.82
C SER A 807 10.64 3.92 32.84
N ARG A 808 11.77 3.29 33.19
CA ARG A 808 12.50 2.40 32.27
C ARG A 808 11.59 1.26 31.78
N PRO A 809 11.56 0.96 30.47
CA PRO A 809 10.71 -0.08 29.92
C PRO A 809 11.09 -1.48 30.48
N ASN A 810 10.18 -2.16 31.17
CA ASN A 810 10.34 -3.54 31.66
C ASN A 810 9.57 -4.53 30.78
N LYS A 811 10.29 -5.44 30.11
CA LYS A 811 9.73 -6.39 29.12
C LYS A 811 9.06 -7.58 29.84
N VAL A 812 7.82 -7.88 29.48
CA VAL A 812 7.01 -8.92 30.16
C VAL A 812 7.00 -10.22 29.38
N MET A 813 6.92 -10.11 28.06
CA MET A 813 6.82 -11.25 27.16
C MET A 813 7.37 -10.88 25.79
N ARG A 814 7.68 -11.91 25.02
CA ARG A 814 8.03 -11.83 23.61
C ARG A 814 7.23 -12.86 22.84
N ALA A 815 6.52 -12.45 21.79
CA ALA A 815 5.88 -13.37 20.86
C ALA A 815 6.61 -13.37 19.52
N ARG A 816 6.76 -14.54 18.91
CA ARG A 816 7.19 -14.74 17.52
C ARG A 816 6.01 -15.27 16.74
N ILE A 817 5.58 -14.54 15.73
CA ILE A 817 4.32 -14.81 15.01
C ILE A 817 4.61 -14.86 13.53
N ARG A 818 4.19 -15.93 12.86
CA ARG A 818 4.13 -16.02 11.40
C ARG A 818 2.67 -15.90 10.95
N VAL A 819 2.40 -14.92 10.10
CA VAL A 819 1.13 -14.79 9.39
C VAL A 819 1.36 -15.16 7.93
N SER A 820 0.60 -16.11 7.43
CA SER A 820 0.65 -16.60 6.06
C SER A 820 -0.71 -16.40 5.40
N ARG A 821 -0.73 -15.79 4.22
CA ARG A 821 -1.94 -15.58 3.41
C ARG A 821 -1.72 -16.15 2.02
N PRO A 822 -2.28 -17.33 1.70
CA PRO A 822 -2.33 -17.81 0.32
C PRO A 822 -3.14 -16.85 -0.54
N TYR A 823 -2.69 -16.61 -1.78
CA TYR A 823 -3.35 -15.71 -2.72
C TYR A 823 -4.03 -16.44 -3.87
N ASP A 824 -5.14 -15.85 -4.30
CA ASP A 824 -5.73 -16.08 -5.61
C ASP A 824 -5.06 -15.13 -6.62
N ALA A 825 -4.25 -15.69 -7.52
CA ALA A 825 -3.61 -14.94 -8.60
C ALA A 825 -4.38 -15.02 -9.93
N GLY A 826 -5.59 -15.59 -9.91
CA GLY A 826 -6.57 -15.47 -10.98
C GLY A 826 -7.05 -14.03 -11.05
N GLY A 827 -6.74 -13.37 -12.15
CA GLY A 827 -7.03 -11.95 -12.34
C GLY A 827 -8.48 -11.60 -12.00
N LEU A 828 -8.62 -10.55 -11.17
CA LEU A 828 -9.74 -9.61 -10.98
C LEU A 828 -10.11 -9.47 -9.51
N GLY A 829 -9.13 -9.30 -8.62
CA GLY A 829 -9.43 -9.32 -7.17
C GLY A 829 -9.93 -10.71 -6.81
N PRO A 830 -10.45 -10.96 -5.60
CA PRO A 830 -11.36 -12.08 -5.50
C PRO A 830 -12.42 -11.81 -6.60
N PRO A 831 -12.70 -12.73 -7.56
CA PRO A 831 -14.08 -12.78 -8.04
C PRO A 831 -14.94 -12.71 -6.77
N ALA A 832 -16.10 -12.04 -6.81
CA ALA A 832 -16.97 -11.85 -5.63
C ALA A 832 -17.34 -13.16 -4.86
N ASN A 833 -16.82 -14.29 -5.32
CA ASN A 833 -17.09 -15.68 -5.04
C ASN A 833 -15.94 -16.44 -4.36
N GLN A 834 -14.82 -15.82 -3.97
CA GLN A 834 -13.73 -16.52 -3.23
C GLN A 834 -13.41 -15.98 -1.83
N ALA A 835 -13.01 -16.90 -0.94
CA ALA A 835 -12.72 -16.64 0.46
C ALA A 835 -11.34 -16.04 0.71
N VAL A 836 -11.23 -15.22 1.75
CA VAL A 836 -9.96 -14.72 2.27
C VAL A 836 -9.55 -15.56 3.48
N VAL A 837 -8.36 -16.16 3.44
CA VAL A 837 -7.87 -17.00 4.54
C VAL A 837 -6.55 -16.48 5.09
N PHE A 838 -6.48 -16.30 6.40
CA PHE A 838 -5.23 -16.05 7.12
C PHE A 838 -4.87 -17.27 7.94
N HIS A 839 -3.63 -17.73 7.80
CA HIS A 839 -3.05 -18.75 8.65
C HIS A 839 -2.04 -18.12 9.58
N VAL A 840 -2.27 -18.26 10.88
CA VAL A 840 -1.44 -17.64 11.90
C VAL A 840 -0.91 -18.71 12.82
N LYS A 841 0.40 -18.67 13.04
CA LYS A 841 1.08 -19.51 14.03
C LYS A 841 2.06 -18.69 14.83
N GLY A 842 2.29 -19.06 16.08
CA GLY A 842 3.29 -18.38 16.89
C GLY A 842 3.65 -19.07 18.19
N GLU A 843 4.67 -18.51 18.82
CA GLU A 843 5.19 -18.86 20.13
C GLU A 843 5.21 -17.59 20.99
N ILE A 844 4.77 -17.69 22.24
CA ILE A 844 4.87 -16.63 23.25
C ILE A 844 5.81 -17.12 24.34
N GLU A 845 6.85 -16.34 24.65
CA GLU A 845 7.81 -16.56 25.72
C GLU A 845 7.57 -15.53 26.84
N LEU A 846 7.47 -16.00 28.09
CA LEU A 846 7.42 -15.13 29.26
C LEU A 846 8.83 -14.65 29.63
N LEU A 847 9.04 -13.35 29.74
CA LEU A 847 10.35 -12.77 30.07
C LEU A 847 10.57 -12.55 31.57
N ARG A 848 9.53 -12.80 32.37
CA ARG A 848 9.52 -12.75 33.84
C ARG A 848 8.44 -13.68 34.39
N ASP A 849 8.49 -13.94 35.69
CA ASP A 849 7.41 -14.63 36.42
C ASP A 849 6.11 -13.82 36.31
N VAL A 850 5.01 -14.50 36.03
CA VAL A 850 3.66 -13.91 35.95
C VAL A 850 2.66 -14.84 36.63
N SER A 851 1.63 -14.27 37.26
CA SER A 851 0.52 -15.06 37.82
C SER A 851 -0.76 -14.75 37.03
N LEU A 852 -1.54 -15.78 36.69
CA LEU A 852 -2.77 -15.66 35.88
C LEU A 852 -3.99 -16.06 36.74
N TRP A 853 -5.11 -15.35 36.59
CA TRP A 853 -6.35 -15.60 37.35
C TRP A 853 -7.30 -16.50 36.55
N ASP A 854 -8.20 -17.23 37.22
CA ASP A 854 -9.28 -17.96 36.56
C ASP A 854 -10.30 -16.97 35.95
N GLY A 855 -10.79 -17.30 34.75
CA GLY A 855 -11.91 -16.61 34.12
C GLY A 855 -11.62 -15.81 32.86
N GLY A 856 -10.61 -16.14 32.03
CA GLY A 856 -10.43 -15.56 30.68
C GLY A 856 -9.25 -16.15 29.91
N TYR A 857 -9.09 -15.78 28.63
CA TYR A 857 -7.91 -16.16 27.83
C TYR A 857 -6.80 -15.13 28.02
N PRO A 858 -5.71 -15.43 28.75
CA PRO A 858 -4.59 -14.51 28.91
C PRO A 858 -3.94 -14.16 27.55
N ILE A 859 -4.08 -15.04 26.57
CA ILE A 859 -3.76 -14.82 25.16
C ILE A 859 -5.06 -14.89 24.35
N ALA A 860 -5.67 -13.73 24.08
CA ALA A 860 -6.85 -13.63 23.22
C ALA A 860 -6.40 -13.48 21.77
N VAL A 861 -6.81 -14.42 20.92
CA VAL A 861 -6.46 -14.50 19.51
C VAL A 861 -7.54 -13.87 18.62
N GLY A 862 -8.78 -13.89 19.12
CA GLY A 862 -9.93 -13.20 18.54
C GLY A 862 -10.74 -12.51 19.62
N HIS A 863 -11.04 -11.23 19.44
CA HIS A 863 -12.09 -10.54 20.18
C HIS A 863 -13.12 -10.06 19.17
N TYR A 864 -14.38 -10.43 19.35
CA TYR A 864 -15.48 -9.98 18.51
C TYR A 864 -16.47 -9.23 19.36
N ALA A 865 -16.34 -7.91 19.46
CA ALA A 865 -17.37 -7.09 20.06
C ALA A 865 -18.44 -6.76 19.01
N THR A 866 -19.63 -7.33 19.14
CA THR A 866 -20.77 -7.00 18.30
C THR A 866 -21.52 -5.85 18.97
N GLY A 867 -21.73 -4.76 18.22
CA GLY A 867 -22.57 -3.66 18.70
C GLY A 867 -24.05 -4.06 18.69
N LYS A 868 -24.95 -3.08 18.65
CA LYS A 868 -26.41 -3.27 18.81
C LYS A 868 -27.10 -4.14 17.74
N ASP A 869 -26.39 -4.60 16.70
CA ASP A 869 -26.95 -5.38 15.59
C ASP A 869 -26.79 -6.88 15.88
N PRO A 870 -27.82 -7.71 15.65
CA PRO A 870 -27.75 -9.14 15.92
C PRO A 870 -26.72 -9.78 15.00
N SER A 871 -25.57 -10.17 15.57
CA SER A 871 -24.66 -11.11 14.92
C SER A 871 -25.21 -12.53 15.15
N VAL A 872 -25.16 -13.35 14.12
CA VAL A 872 -25.39 -14.78 14.29
C VAL A 872 -24.05 -15.36 14.72
N LEU A 873 -23.98 -15.83 15.95
CA LEU A 873 -22.83 -16.56 16.45
C LEU A 873 -23.15 -18.06 16.45
N ALA A 874 -22.36 -18.82 15.72
CA ALA A 874 -22.39 -20.28 15.77
C ALA A 874 -21.07 -20.78 16.32
N VAL A 875 -21.15 -21.80 17.19
CA VAL A 875 -19.99 -22.61 17.56
C VAL A 875 -20.31 -24.01 17.08
N CYS A 876 -19.50 -24.52 16.14
CA CYS A 876 -19.65 -25.88 15.68
C CYS A 876 -18.57 -26.75 16.31
N ARG A 877 -18.97 -27.90 16.86
CA ARG A 877 -18.07 -28.91 17.43
C ARG A 877 -18.37 -30.24 16.79
N ASN A 878 -17.39 -30.85 16.12
CA ASN A 878 -17.50 -32.19 15.53
C ASN A 878 -18.76 -32.36 14.64
N GLY A 879 -19.09 -31.35 13.83
CA GLY A 879 -20.28 -31.36 12.96
C GLY A 879 -21.60 -30.99 13.66
N GLU A 880 -21.63 -30.93 15.00
CA GLU A 880 -22.78 -30.42 15.74
C GLU A 880 -22.70 -28.90 15.87
N THR A 881 -23.61 -28.21 15.18
CA THR A 881 -23.79 -26.77 15.34
C THR A 881 -24.55 -26.53 16.64
N ILE A 882 -23.91 -25.92 17.64
CA ILE A 882 -24.61 -25.39 18.80
C ILE A 882 -25.55 -24.30 18.25
N PRO A 883 -26.87 -24.34 18.56
CA PRO A 883 -27.86 -23.46 17.95
C PRO A 883 -27.38 -22.01 17.94
N PRO A 884 -27.58 -21.28 16.82
CA PRO A 884 -27.14 -19.90 16.72
C PRO A 884 -27.59 -19.12 17.94
N ILE A 885 -26.63 -18.57 18.68
CA ILE A 885 -26.96 -17.71 19.81
C ILE A 885 -27.36 -16.38 19.19
N PHE A 886 -28.65 -16.19 18.93
CA PHE A 886 -29.17 -14.89 18.55
C PHE A 886 -29.00 -13.94 19.72
N CYS A 887 -27.99 -13.10 19.63
CA CYS A 887 -27.71 -12.15 20.68
C CYS A 887 -28.68 -10.95 20.55
N SER A 888 -29.90 -11.08 21.09
CA SER A 888 -30.83 -9.95 21.18
C SER A 888 -30.31 -8.92 22.20
N ALA A 889 -30.41 -7.63 21.91
CA ALA A 889 -29.95 -6.52 22.75
C ALA A 889 -30.68 -6.36 24.11
N LYS A 890 -31.47 -7.35 24.56
CA LYS A 890 -32.17 -7.27 25.85
C LYS A 890 -31.19 -7.55 26.99
N LYS A 891 -30.94 -6.53 27.81
CA LYS A 891 -30.15 -6.51 29.05
C LYS A 891 -30.29 -7.82 29.84
N ARG A 892 -29.36 -8.76 29.66
CA ARG A 892 -29.18 -9.90 30.57
C ARG A 892 -27.92 -9.67 31.40
N PRO A 893 -27.93 -10.01 32.70
CA PRO A 893 -26.75 -9.90 33.54
C PRO A 893 -25.60 -10.79 33.03
N PHE A 894 -24.35 -10.35 33.26
CA PHE A 894 -23.09 -11.00 32.89
C PHE A 894 -22.90 -12.43 33.43
N SER A 895 -23.82 -12.91 34.28
CA SER A 895 -23.71 -14.18 35.01
C SER A 895 -23.89 -15.45 34.15
N ASN A 896 -24.24 -15.34 32.87
CA ASN A 896 -24.43 -16.47 31.94
C ASN A 896 -23.34 -16.55 30.84
N ALA A 897 -22.09 -16.24 31.17
CA ALA A 897 -20.98 -16.40 30.24
C ALA A 897 -20.76 -17.89 29.91
N ARG A 898 -21.09 -18.32 28.69
CA ARG A 898 -20.74 -19.66 28.21
C ARG A 898 -19.28 -19.67 27.83
N ARG A 899 -18.49 -20.54 28.47
CA ARG A 899 -17.11 -20.86 28.08
C ARG A 899 -17.04 -22.32 27.64
N GLY A 900 -16.13 -22.64 26.75
CA GLY A 900 -15.80 -24.03 26.50
C GLY A 900 -14.63 -24.22 25.55
N PRO A 901 -14.15 -25.47 25.44
CA PRO A 901 -13.05 -25.80 24.57
C PRO A 901 -13.44 -25.62 23.09
N LEU A 902 -12.43 -25.34 22.28
CA LEU A 902 -12.47 -25.25 20.83
C LEU A 902 -11.39 -26.22 20.29
N PRO A 903 -11.67 -27.54 20.22
CA PRO A 903 -10.72 -28.52 19.71
C PRO A 903 -10.46 -28.36 18.20
N ILE A 904 -9.42 -28.99 17.68
CA ILE A 904 -9.18 -29.06 16.22
C ILE A 904 -10.43 -29.59 15.50
N GLY A 905 -10.78 -28.99 14.37
CA GLY A 905 -12.00 -29.30 13.61
C GLY A 905 -13.25 -28.56 14.10
N SER A 906 -13.23 -27.95 15.28
CA SER A 906 -14.28 -27.01 15.70
C SER A 906 -14.02 -25.61 15.15
N TYR A 907 -15.03 -24.75 15.16
CA TYR A 907 -14.84 -23.34 14.83
C TYR A 907 -15.88 -22.45 15.50
N VAL A 908 -15.52 -21.18 15.60
CA VAL A 908 -16.46 -20.11 15.92
C VAL A 908 -16.73 -19.34 14.64
N TRP A 909 -17.99 -19.09 14.35
CA TRP A 909 -18.41 -18.34 13.18
C TRP A 909 -19.31 -17.18 13.57
N THR A 910 -19.10 -16.05 12.90
CA THR A 910 -19.82 -14.80 13.10
C THR A 910 -20.29 -14.29 11.75
N GLY A 911 -21.61 -14.17 11.62
CA GLY A 911 -22.27 -13.48 10.50
C GLY A 911 -22.24 -11.97 10.76
N TYR A 912 -21.23 -11.29 10.23
CA TYR A 912 -21.08 -9.85 10.36
C TYR A 912 -20.44 -9.28 9.09
N PRO A 913 -20.96 -8.19 8.50
CA PRO A 913 -20.31 -7.55 7.34
C PRO A 913 -18.94 -7.00 7.76
N LEU A 914 -17.88 -7.71 7.38
CA LEU A 914 -16.48 -7.30 7.54
C LEU A 914 -15.96 -6.80 6.19
N THR A 915 -14.88 -6.03 6.19
CA THR A 915 -14.20 -5.54 4.98
C THR A 915 -13.77 -6.63 3.99
N HIS A 916 -13.80 -7.90 4.36
CA HIS A 916 -13.29 -9.02 3.55
C HIS A 916 -14.35 -10.10 3.26
N GLY A 917 -15.59 -9.93 3.73
CA GLY A 917 -16.67 -10.87 3.52
C GLY A 917 -17.87 -10.67 4.47
N PRO A 918 -19.05 -11.24 4.16
CA PRO A 918 -20.25 -11.13 4.99
C PRO A 918 -20.18 -12.00 6.25
N ALA A 919 -19.21 -12.91 6.35
CA ALA A 919 -18.99 -13.72 7.53
C ALA A 919 -17.50 -14.02 7.78
N LEU A 920 -17.20 -14.38 9.03
CA LEU A 920 -15.87 -14.81 9.47
C LEU A 920 -15.96 -16.07 10.34
N ALA A 921 -15.11 -17.05 10.07
CA ALA A 921 -14.86 -18.20 10.93
C ALA A 921 -13.43 -18.21 11.47
N LEU A 922 -13.25 -18.71 12.69
CA LEU A 922 -11.93 -19.00 13.27
C LEU A 922 -11.83 -20.48 13.60
N PHE A 923 -10.81 -21.14 13.03
CA PHE A 923 -10.51 -22.56 13.23
C PHE A 923 -9.19 -22.72 13.99
N PRO A 924 -9.14 -23.39 15.14
CA PRO A 924 -7.89 -23.79 15.75
C PRO A 924 -7.26 -24.96 14.98
N LEU A 925 -5.94 -24.90 14.79
CA LEU A 925 -5.17 -25.95 14.12
C LEU A 925 -4.15 -26.63 15.03
N SER A 926 -3.81 -26.03 16.18
CA SER A 926 -2.97 -26.67 17.18
C SER A 926 -3.79 -27.31 18.29
N GLY A 927 -3.28 -28.41 18.86
CA GLY A 927 -3.89 -29.11 20.00
C GLY A 927 -3.68 -28.43 21.36
N GLY A 928 -3.22 -27.17 21.36
CA GLY A 928 -3.24 -26.35 22.57
C GLY A 928 -4.68 -26.13 23.04
N PRO A 929 -4.91 -25.79 24.31
CA PRO A 929 -6.26 -25.66 24.85
C PRO A 929 -6.89 -24.37 24.32
N PHE A 930 -7.28 -24.34 23.04
CA PHE A 930 -8.07 -23.23 22.54
C PHE A 930 -9.45 -23.28 23.18
N GLY A 931 -9.98 -22.12 23.51
CA GLY A 931 -11.34 -21.99 24.01
C GLY A 931 -12.02 -20.78 23.41
N TYR A 932 -13.35 -20.77 23.55
CA TYR A 932 -14.15 -19.57 23.37
C TYR A 932 -14.88 -19.21 24.66
N ARG A 933 -15.08 -17.91 24.85
CA ARG A 933 -15.87 -17.33 25.92
C ARG A 933 -16.82 -16.32 25.32
N TYR A 934 -18.08 -16.48 25.67
CA TYR A 934 -19.12 -15.50 25.39
C TYR A 934 -19.35 -14.63 26.62
N ALA A 935 -19.28 -13.30 26.46
CA ALA A 935 -19.69 -12.34 27.48
C ALA A 935 -20.99 -11.64 27.02
N GLY A 936 -22.08 -11.86 27.75
CA GLY A 936 -23.38 -11.20 27.51
C GLY A 936 -23.53 -9.93 28.35
N GLY A 937 -23.96 -8.83 27.73
CA GLY A 937 -24.16 -7.50 28.34
C GLY A 937 -24.52 -6.43 27.31
N GLU A 938 -24.28 -5.14 27.60
CA GLU A 938 -24.47 -4.02 26.64
C GLU A 938 -23.49 -4.06 25.44
N SER A 939 -22.37 -4.76 25.60
CA SER A 939 -21.46 -5.15 24.53
C SER A 939 -21.39 -6.67 24.50
N GLN A 940 -21.80 -7.26 23.39
CA GLN A 940 -21.74 -8.71 23.18
C GLN A 940 -20.35 -9.04 22.67
N ALA A 941 -19.60 -9.87 23.39
CA ALA A 941 -18.23 -10.19 23.00
C ALA A 941 -18.00 -11.70 22.95
N VAL A 942 -17.36 -12.16 21.87
CA VAL A 942 -16.74 -13.48 21.83
C VAL A 942 -15.25 -13.33 21.90
N GLU A 943 -14.67 -13.94 22.92
CA GLU A 943 -13.23 -14.09 23.06
C GLU A 943 -12.87 -15.49 22.61
N ILE A 944 -11.86 -15.60 21.76
CA ILE A 944 -11.24 -16.86 21.37
C ILE A 944 -9.77 -16.74 21.70
N GLY A 945 -9.19 -17.74 22.34
CA GLY A 945 -7.80 -17.67 22.75
C GLY A 945 -7.27 -18.96 23.33
N LEU A 946 -6.01 -18.91 23.77
CA LEU A 946 -5.38 -20.00 24.50
C LEU A 946 -5.88 -19.98 25.96
N ASP A 947 -6.46 -21.09 26.38
CA ASP A 947 -6.90 -21.42 27.74
C ASP A 947 -5.69 -21.87 28.57
N VAL A 948 -4.85 -20.91 28.94
CA VAL A 948 -3.71 -21.16 29.83
C VAL A 948 -4.25 -21.33 31.26
N PRO A 949 -3.87 -22.39 31.99
CA PRO A 949 -4.32 -22.62 33.36
C PRO A 949 -4.07 -21.42 34.27
N ALA A 950 -4.99 -21.16 35.20
CA ALA A 950 -4.74 -20.18 36.26
C ALA A 950 -3.60 -20.65 37.17
N GLY A 951 -2.76 -19.72 37.64
CA GLY A 951 -1.62 -20.04 38.50
C GLY A 951 -0.37 -19.22 38.20
N LYS A 952 0.75 -19.58 38.86
CA LYS A 952 2.05 -18.97 38.64
C LYS A 952 2.74 -19.61 37.44
N HIS A 953 3.14 -18.79 36.48
CA HIS A 953 3.96 -19.14 35.33
C HIS A 953 5.33 -18.50 35.44
N LEU A 954 6.35 -19.24 35.04
CA LEU A 954 7.74 -18.85 35.29
C LEU A 954 8.34 -18.15 34.07
N LYS A 955 9.34 -17.30 34.34
CA LYS A 955 10.21 -16.78 33.28
C LYS A 955 10.73 -17.93 32.40
N GLY A 956 10.66 -17.75 31.08
CA GLY A 956 11.12 -18.70 30.07
C GLY A 956 10.05 -19.71 29.62
N GLU A 957 8.90 -19.78 30.28
CA GLU A 957 7.79 -20.63 29.84
C GLU A 957 7.22 -20.15 28.50
N LYS A 958 6.81 -21.12 27.66
CA LYS A 958 6.43 -20.89 26.26
C LYS A 958 5.05 -21.45 25.93
N PHE A 959 4.27 -20.68 25.18
CA PHE A 959 2.94 -21.08 24.69
C PHE A 959 2.88 -21.04 23.17
N PHE A 960 2.40 -22.11 22.56
CA PHE A 960 2.26 -22.25 21.11
C PHE A 960 0.81 -22.13 20.67
N PHE A 961 0.57 -21.47 19.54
CA PHE A 961 -0.76 -21.39 18.94
C PHE A 961 -0.68 -21.49 17.42
N GLU A 962 -1.72 -22.07 16.82
CA GLU A 962 -1.93 -22.11 15.37
C GLU A 962 -3.43 -22.08 15.08
N TYR A 963 -3.87 -21.18 14.20
CA TYR A 963 -5.27 -21.01 13.83
C TYR A 963 -5.42 -20.46 12.42
N LEU A 964 -6.63 -20.57 11.88
CA LEU A 964 -7.08 -19.93 10.65
C LEU A 964 -8.17 -18.92 10.95
N THR A 965 -8.16 -17.82 10.22
CA THR A 965 -9.36 -17.02 10.00
C THR A 965 -9.80 -17.16 8.55
N LEU A 966 -11.09 -17.37 8.35
CA LEU A 966 -11.74 -17.53 7.06
C LEU A 966 -12.79 -16.44 6.92
N SER A 967 -12.67 -15.58 5.92
CA SER A 967 -13.75 -14.70 5.50
C SER A 967 -14.45 -15.29 4.29
N SER A 968 -15.77 -15.44 4.35
CA SER A 968 -16.55 -15.97 3.22
C SER A 968 -16.57 -14.99 2.05
N PRO A 969 -16.80 -15.46 0.82
CA PRO A 969 -17.02 -14.57 -0.31
C PRO A 969 -18.26 -13.70 -0.15
N TRP A 970 -18.31 -12.62 -0.92
CA TRP A 970 -19.36 -11.60 -0.86
C TRP A 970 -20.68 -12.02 -1.49
N ASP A 971 -20.64 -12.91 -2.49
CA ASP A 971 -21.83 -13.49 -3.11
C ASP A 971 -22.47 -14.61 -2.26
N LYS A 972 -21.82 -15.05 -1.17
CA LYS A 972 -22.32 -16.13 -0.32
C LYS A 972 -23.12 -15.55 0.85
N PRO A 973 -24.24 -16.19 1.23
CA PRO A 973 -25.00 -15.77 2.39
C PRO A 973 -24.15 -15.92 3.66
N PRO A 974 -24.34 -15.07 4.68
CA PRO A 974 -23.67 -15.22 5.97
C PRO A 974 -24.30 -16.40 6.73
N THR A 975 -23.98 -17.62 6.31
CA THR A 975 -24.38 -18.86 6.95
C THR A 975 -23.16 -19.68 7.33
N PRO A 976 -23.25 -20.57 8.33
CA PRO A 976 -22.19 -21.51 8.65
C PRO A 976 -21.87 -22.50 7.52
N GLU A 977 -22.76 -22.69 6.55
CA GLU A 977 -22.62 -23.68 5.46
C GLU A 977 -21.30 -23.55 4.69
N TYR A 978 -20.88 -22.32 4.41
CA TYR A 978 -19.61 -22.09 3.73
C TYR A 978 -18.41 -22.51 4.59
N ALA A 979 -18.47 -22.22 5.89
CA ALA A 979 -17.43 -22.59 6.85
C ALA A 979 -17.38 -24.11 7.06
N GLU A 980 -18.53 -24.78 7.13
CA GLU A 980 -18.63 -26.26 7.15
C GLU A 980 -18.00 -26.88 5.91
N ARG A 981 -18.42 -26.42 4.73
CA ARG A 981 -17.87 -26.93 3.46
C ARG A 981 -16.37 -26.68 3.35
N PHE A 982 -15.90 -25.52 3.80
CA PHE A 982 -14.47 -25.22 3.87
C PHE A 982 -13.77 -26.16 4.84
N ARG A 983 -14.33 -26.40 6.03
CA ARG A 983 -13.80 -27.35 7.03
C ARG A 983 -13.59 -28.73 6.42
N ASP A 984 -14.63 -29.27 5.79
CA ASP A 984 -14.66 -30.64 5.28
C ASP A 984 -13.73 -30.80 4.06
N ILE A 985 -13.76 -29.85 3.12
CA ILE A 985 -12.90 -29.94 1.91
C ILE A 985 -11.43 -29.71 2.25
N MET A 986 -11.13 -28.76 3.15
CA MET A 986 -9.76 -28.44 3.57
C MET A 986 -9.22 -29.35 4.66
N GLY A 987 -9.97 -30.38 5.08
CA GLY A 987 -9.53 -31.40 6.02
C GLY A 987 -9.20 -30.88 7.41
N LEU A 988 -9.93 -29.87 7.89
CA LEU A 988 -9.68 -29.25 9.20
C LEU A 988 -10.04 -30.17 10.37
N ASP A 989 -10.84 -31.20 10.14
CA ASP A 989 -11.20 -32.27 11.08
C ASP A 989 -10.31 -33.53 10.93
N GLY A 990 -9.30 -33.47 10.05
CA GLY A 990 -8.35 -34.55 9.79
C GLY A 990 -8.56 -35.33 8.49
N THR A 991 -9.70 -35.18 7.79
CA THR A 991 -9.94 -35.86 6.51
C THR A 991 -10.29 -34.87 5.40
N PRO A 992 -9.42 -34.65 4.40
CA PRO A 992 -9.72 -33.71 3.32
C PRO A 992 -10.76 -34.28 2.34
N GLY A 993 -11.58 -33.41 1.77
CA GLY A 993 -12.50 -33.78 0.68
C GLY A 993 -11.79 -34.07 -0.65
N TYR A 994 -10.55 -33.62 -0.83
CA TYR A 994 -9.74 -33.91 -2.02
C TYR A 994 -8.86 -35.16 -1.82
N LYS A 995 -8.41 -35.77 -2.92
CA LYS A 995 -7.48 -36.90 -2.90
C LYS A 995 -6.08 -36.46 -3.35
N VAL A 996 -5.06 -36.97 -2.68
CA VAL A 996 -3.65 -36.80 -3.05
C VAL A 996 -3.02 -38.18 -3.23
N SER A 997 -2.27 -38.34 -4.31
CA SER A 997 -1.46 -39.54 -4.59
C SER A 997 -0.04 -39.11 -4.91
N ALA A 998 0.93 -39.64 -4.16
CA ALA A 998 2.34 -39.32 -4.33
C ALA A 998 3.00 -40.34 -5.26
N GLU A 999 3.68 -39.84 -6.30
CA GLU A 999 4.64 -40.61 -7.11
C GLU A 999 6.07 -40.44 -6.57
N SER A 1000 6.34 -39.29 -5.94
CA SER A 1000 7.60 -38.95 -5.27
C SER A 1000 7.36 -37.94 -4.14
N GLY A 1001 8.14 -38.02 -3.07
CA GLY A 1001 7.91 -37.28 -1.83
C GLY A 1001 6.81 -37.90 -0.96
N LYS A 1002 6.50 -37.26 0.17
CA LYS A 1002 5.54 -37.78 1.16
C LYS A 1002 4.48 -36.75 1.53
N VAL A 1003 3.26 -37.20 1.76
CA VAL A 1003 2.20 -36.38 2.37
C VAL A 1003 2.44 -36.34 3.88
N VAL A 1004 2.64 -35.15 4.43
CA VAL A 1004 2.90 -34.93 5.87
C VAL A 1004 1.62 -34.53 6.59
N SER A 1005 0.84 -33.62 5.98
CA SER A 1005 -0.43 -33.17 6.52
C SER A 1005 -1.35 -32.74 5.39
N THR A 1006 -2.65 -32.94 5.60
CA THR A 1006 -3.72 -32.46 4.72
C THR A 1006 -4.61 -31.44 5.42
N VAL A 1007 -4.26 -31.04 6.64
CA VAL A 1007 -5.02 -30.07 7.45
C VAL A 1007 -4.74 -28.67 6.94
N TYR A 1008 -5.72 -28.10 6.23
CA TYR A 1008 -5.67 -26.81 5.52
C TYR A 1008 -4.60 -26.72 4.44
N PHE A 1009 -3.34 -26.57 4.84
CA PHE A 1009 -2.22 -26.69 3.92
C PHE A 1009 -2.06 -28.16 3.58
N LEU A 1010 -1.99 -28.46 2.28
CA LEU A 1010 -1.37 -29.70 1.85
C LEU A 1010 0.14 -29.57 2.10
N VAL A 1011 0.61 -30.15 3.20
CA VAL A 1011 2.02 -30.17 3.57
C VAL A 1011 2.64 -31.45 3.03
N LEU A 1012 3.67 -31.26 2.23
CA LEU A 1012 4.40 -32.30 1.53
C LEU A 1012 5.87 -32.24 1.97
N ASP A 1013 6.50 -33.40 2.13
CA ASP A 1013 7.95 -33.53 2.24
C ASP A 1013 8.51 -33.78 0.85
N GLY A 1014 9.35 -32.85 0.36
CA GLY A 1014 10.00 -32.98 -0.93
C GLY A 1014 11.24 -33.87 -0.92
N GLU A 1015 11.67 -34.40 0.24
CA GLU A 1015 12.85 -35.25 0.39
C GLU A 1015 14.11 -34.68 -0.29
N ARG A 1016 14.31 -33.36 -0.16
CA ARG A 1016 15.39 -32.55 -0.79
C ARG A 1016 15.29 -32.32 -2.30
N LYS A 1017 14.30 -32.90 -2.98
CA LYS A 1017 14.14 -32.80 -4.45
C LYS A 1017 12.84 -32.10 -4.84
N GLY A 1018 11.71 -32.56 -4.31
CA GLY A 1018 10.39 -32.08 -4.65
C GLY A 1018 9.33 -33.16 -4.51
N PHE A 1019 8.08 -32.75 -4.65
CA PHE A 1019 6.94 -33.64 -4.71
C PHE A 1019 6.47 -33.82 -6.15
N ALA A 1020 6.11 -35.04 -6.53
CA ALA A 1020 5.40 -35.32 -7.77
C ALA A 1020 4.18 -36.19 -7.46
N GLY A 1021 3.05 -35.89 -8.08
CA GLY A 1021 1.83 -36.63 -7.80
C GLY A 1021 0.59 -36.09 -8.50
N THR A 1022 -0.53 -36.73 -8.19
CA THR A 1022 -1.86 -36.33 -8.69
C THR A 1022 -2.74 -35.86 -7.54
N LEU A 1023 -3.36 -34.70 -7.73
CA LEU A 1023 -4.37 -34.13 -6.85
C LEU A 1023 -5.73 -34.17 -7.54
N ALA A 1024 -6.75 -34.74 -6.90
CA ALA A 1024 -8.10 -34.80 -7.43
C ALA A 1024 -9.08 -34.04 -6.53
N PRO A 1025 -9.87 -33.09 -7.07
CA PRO A 1025 -10.86 -32.37 -6.28
C PRO A 1025 -12.03 -33.30 -5.87
N PRO A 1026 -12.79 -32.94 -4.82
CA PRO A 1026 -14.11 -33.53 -4.57
C PRO A 1026 -15.09 -33.22 -5.72
N SER A 1027 -16.24 -33.88 -5.72
CA SER A 1027 -17.37 -33.47 -6.56
C SER A 1027 -17.90 -32.11 -6.12
N GLY A 1028 -18.08 -31.19 -7.06
CA GLY A 1028 -18.60 -29.84 -6.81
C GLY A 1028 -17.52 -28.75 -6.80
N GLU A 1029 -17.93 -27.53 -6.49
CA GLU A 1029 -17.04 -26.35 -6.41
C GLU A 1029 -16.05 -26.48 -5.24
N PHE A 1030 -14.80 -26.04 -5.45
CA PHE A 1030 -13.79 -26.00 -4.39
C PHE A 1030 -13.86 -24.63 -3.68
N PRO A 1031 -13.92 -24.55 -2.34
CA PRO A 1031 -14.21 -23.30 -1.61
C PRO A 1031 -13.04 -22.30 -1.56
N ALA A 1032 -11.86 -22.65 -2.07
CA ALA A 1032 -10.69 -21.79 -2.15
C ALA A 1032 -9.66 -22.43 -3.11
N PHE A 1033 -8.52 -21.80 -3.34
CA PHE A 1033 -7.39 -22.58 -3.87
C PHE A 1033 -6.80 -23.46 -2.79
N LEU A 1034 -6.37 -24.67 -3.14
CA LEU A 1034 -5.67 -25.55 -2.22
C LEU A 1034 -4.25 -25.01 -2.02
N PRO A 1035 -3.89 -24.52 -0.82
CA PRO A 1035 -2.56 -24.02 -0.57
C PRO A 1035 -1.65 -25.21 -0.24
N VAL A 1036 -0.45 -25.22 -0.81
CA VAL A 1036 0.50 -26.33 -0.76
C VAL A 1036 1.83 -25.82 -0.22
N GLN A 1037 2.40 -26.57 0.72
CA GLN A 1037 3.76 -26.39 1.23
C GLN A 1037 4.60 -27.60 0.87
N VAL A 1038 5.74 -27.41 0.22
CA VAL A 1038 6.73 -28.48 0.02
C VAL A 1038 7.95 -28.17 0.88
N ARG A 1039 8.14 -28.97 1.93
CA ARG A 1039 9.20 -28.85 2.94
C ARG A 1039 10.46 -29.63 2.55
N ASN A 1040 11.51 -29.45 3.35
CA ASN A 1040 12.82 -30.10 3.21
C ASN A 1040 13.47 -29.81 1.86
N LEU A 1041 13.27 -28.61 1.34
CA LEU A 1041 13.92 -28.10 0.14
C LEU A 1041 15.13 -27.22 0.50
N ASN A 1042 16.01 -26.97 -0.47
CA ASN A 1042 17.11 -26.02 -0.30
C ASN A 1042 16.63 -24.60 -0.67
N SER A 1043 16.69 -23.65 0.27
CA SER A 1043 16.25 -22.26 0.02
C SER A 1043 17.16 -21.48 -0.96
N GLN A 1044 18.35 -22.00 -1.22
CA GLN A 1044 19.27 -21.39 -2.18
C GLN A 1044 19.00 -21.82 -3.62
N TRP A 1045 18.10 -22.78 -3.84
CA TRP A 1045 17.81 -23.35 -5.16
C TRP A 1045 16.42 -22.96 -5.64
N SER A 1046 16.29 -22.63 -6.93
CA SER A 1046 14.98 -22.36 -7.53
C SER A 1046 14.02 -23.55 -7.35
N ALA A 1047 12.79 -23.23 -6.95
CA ALA A 1047 11.67 -24.16 -6.96
C ALA A 1047 10.64 -23.74 -8.01
N VAL A 1048 9.93 -24.71 -8.58
CA VAL A 1048 8.87 -24.47 -9.58
C VAL A 1048 7.59 -25.20 -9.21
N HIS A 1049 6.47 -24.66 -9.67
CA HIS A 1049 5.24 -25.41 -9.89
C HIS A 1049 5.22 -25.79 -11.38
N TYR A 1050 5.24 -27.08 -11.67
CA TYR A 1050 5.13 -27.62 -13.02
C TYR A 1050 3.87 -28.47 -13.18
N GLU A 1051 2.96 -28.03 -14.05
CA GLU A 1051 1.82 -28.84 -14.48
C GLU A 1051 2.25 -29.74 -15.63
N THR A 1052 2.42 -31.03 -15.32
CA THR A 1052 3.00 -32.02 -16.26
C THR A 1052 2.12 -32.24 -17.48
N SER A 1053 0.80 -32.31 -17.30
CA SER A 1053 -0.17 -32.52 -18.39
C SER A 1053 -0.26 -31.32 -19.33
N ALA A 1054 -0.25 -30.11 -18.77
CA ALA A 1054 -0.34 -28.86 -19.54
C ALA A 1054 1.03 -28.39 -20.08
N LYS A 1055 2.13 -29.02 -19.64
CA LYS A 1055 3.51 -28.66 -20.01
C LYS A 1055 3.79 -27.17 -19.82
N ARG A 1056 3.40 -26.64 -18.67
CA ARG A 1056 3.65 -25.25 -18.26
C ARG A 1056 4.18 -25.20 -16.85
N CYS A 1057 5.17 -24.35 -16.62
CA CYS A 1057 5.73 -24.14 -15.29
C CYS A 1057 5.75 -22.66 -14.93
N ARG A 1058 5.84 -22.40 -13.64
CA ARG A 1058 6.17 -21.09 -13.11
C ARG A 1058 7.06 -21.24 -11.89
N PRO A 1059 7.97 -20.28 -11.66
CA PRO A 1059 8.79 -20.28 -10.46
C PRO A 1059 7.94 -19.94 -9.24
N ILE A 1060 8.28 -20.48 -8.07
CA ILE A 1060 7.53 -20.28 -6.82
C ILE A 1060 8.44 -19.84 -5.67
N GLY A 1061 7.87 -19.01 -4.78
CA GLY A 1061 8.58 -18.47 -3.62
C GLY A 1061 8.95 -19.56 -2.62
N SER A 1062 10.10 -19.40 -1.96
CA SER A 1062 10.58 -20.35 -0.95
C SER A 1062 11.29 -19.66 0.19
N VAL A 1063 11.03 -20.11 1.42
CA VAL A 1063 11.66 -19.59 2.63
C VAL A 1063 11.84 -20.72 3.65
N ASP A 1064 13.00 -20.75 4.31
CA ASP A 1064 13.35 -21.72 5.35
C ASP A 1064 13.14 -23.20 4.93
N GLY A 1065 13.45 -23.50 3.67
CA GLY A 1065 13.36 -24.83 3.08
C GLY A 1065 11.93 -25.26 2.75
N VAL A 1066 11.00 -24.31 2.70
CA VAL A 1066 9.61 -24.52 2.32
C VAL A 1066 9.29 -23.72 1.07
N ALA A 1067 8.89 -24.41 -0.01
CA ALA A 1067 8.32 -23.77 -1.19
C ALA A 1067 6.79 -23.70 -1.05
N TYR A 1068 6.21 -22.60 -1.51
CA TYR A 1068 4.78 -22.33 -1.38
C TYR A 1068 4.14 -22.21 -2.76
N THR A 1069 3.05 -22.93 -2.97
CA THR A 1069 2.22 -22.79 -4.17
C THR A 1069 0.75 -22.94 -3.81
N HIS A 1070 -0.15 -22.57 -4.72
CA HIS A 1070 -1.53 -23.04 -4.69
C HIS A 1070 -1.86 -23.92 -5.89
N VAL A 1071 -2.96 -24.68 -5.78
CA VAL A 1071 -3.54 -25.48 -6.86
C VAL A 1071 -4.98 -25.04 -7.06
N GLN A 1072 -5.28 -24.64 -8.30
CA GLN A 1072 -6.64 -24.34 -8.73
C GLN A 1072 -7.23 -25.56 -9.43
N PHE A 1073 -8.27 -26.12 -8.84
CA PHE A 1073 -8.99 -27.22 -9.45
C PHE A 1073 -10.02 -26.70 -10.46
N GLY A 1074 -9.71 -26.80 -11.75
CA GLY A 1074 -10.68 -26.58 -12.84
C GLY A 1074 -11.71 -27.71 -12.99
N GLY A 1075 -12.17 -28.29 -11.87
CA GLY A 1075 -13.07 -29.44 -11.84
C GLY A 1075 -12.47 -30.78 -12.31
N LYS A 1076 -11.15 -30.86 -12.50
CA LYS A 1076 -10.44 -32.06 -12.99
C LYS A 1076 -9.20 -32.35 -12.16
N PRO A 1077 -8.76 -33.62 -12.05
CA PRO A 1077 -7.49 -33.97 -11.43
C PRO A 1077 -6.31 -33.25 -12.10
N GLN A 1078 -5.33 -32.84 -11.29
CA GLN A 1078 -4.11 -32.16 -11.70
C GLN A 1078 -2.91 -33.05 -11.38
N ARG A 1079 -2.08 -33.34 -12.39
CA ARG A 1079 -0.80 -34.03 -12.22
C ARG A 1079 0.33 -33.00 -12.25
N LEU A 1080 1.08 -32.90 -11.17
CA LEU A 1080 2.04 -31.83 -10.97
C LEU A 1080 3.37 -32.31 -10.39
N PHE A 1081 4.39 -31.47 -10.57
CA PHE A 1081 5.66 -31.52 -9.86
C PHE A 1081 5.86 -30.16 -9.17
N VAL A 1082 6.21 -30.18 -7.87
CA VAL A 1082 6.54 -28.99 -7.10
C VAL A 1082 7.86 -29.21 -6.37
N GLY A 1083 8.90 -28.46 -6.71
CA GLY A 1083 10.22 -28.61 -6.12
C GLY A 1083 11.35 -28.12 -7.03
N HIS A 1084 12.56 -28.63 -6.82
CA HIS A 1084 13.76 -28.27 -7.56
C HIS A 1084 13.85 -29.01 -8.89
N PRO A 1085 13.84 -28.32 -10.05
CA PRO A 1085 14.08 -28.96 -11.34
C PRO A 1085 15.45 -29.63 -11.41
N PHE A 1086 16.45 -29.01 -10.76
CA PHE A 1086 17.82 -29.46 -10.66
C PHE A 1086 18.29 -29.37 -9.22
N THR A 1087 18.97 -30.40 -8.75
CA THR A 1087 19.68 -30.44 -7.46
C THR A 1087 21.18 -30.67 -7.70
N CYS A 1088 22.02 -30.37 -6.72
CA CYS A 1088 23.43 -30.74 -6.77
C CYS A 1088 23.95 -31.30 -5.43
N ASP A 1089 25.14 -31.90 -5.46
CA ASP A 1089 25.82 -32.46 -4.29
C ASP A 1089 26.42 -31.40 -3.34
N GLN A 1090 26.48 -30.14 -3.76
CA GLN A 1090 26.97 -29.00 -2.97
C GLN A 1090 25.78 -28.16 -2.42
N PRO A 1091 25.29 -28.42 -1.20
CA PRO A 1091 24.11 -27.72 -0.65
C PRO A 1091 24.30 -26.22 -0.45
N GLU A 1092 25.54 -25.74 -0.34
CA GLU A 1092 25.90 -24.34 -0.20
C GLU A 1092 25.91 -23.56 -1.53
N ALA A 1093 25.87 -24.25 -2.67
CA ALA A 1093 25.73 -23.61 -3.97
C ALA A 1093 24.36 -22.93 -4.10
N VAL A 1094 24.33 -21.76 -4.74
CA VAL A 1094 23.08 -21.07 -5.08
C VAL A 1094 22.70 -21.43 -6.52
N LEU A 1095 21.50 -21.98 -6.72
CA LEU A 1095 21.00 -22.39 -8.03
C LEU A 1095 19.84 -21.49 -8.45
N VAL A 1096 19.99 -20.80 -9.57
CA VAL A 1096 18.93 -19.95 -10.16
C VAL A 1096 18.57 -20.49 -11.53
N LEU A 1097 17.31 -20.90 -11.70
CA LEU A 1097 16.77 -21.35 -12.97
C LEU A 1097 15.89 -20.26 -13.59
N ALA A 1098 16.36 -19.66 -14.68
CA ALA A 1098 15.61 -18.66 -15.44
C ALA A 1098 15.08 -19.28 -16.74
N GLN A 1099 13.78 -19.16 -16.99
CA GLN A 1099 13.18 -19.57 -18.26
C GLN A 1099 13.32 -18.43 -19.27
N THR A 1100 14.06 -18.65 -20.35
CA THR A 1100 14.36 -17.64 -21.39
C THR A 1100 13.56 -17.84 -22.68
N GLY A 1101 12.88 -18.98 -22.81
CA GLY A 1101 11.97 -19.30 -23.89
C GLY A 1101 10.94 -20.34 -23.46
N PRO A 1102 9.97 -20.72 -24.32
CA PRO A 1102 8.92 -21.66 -23.93
C PRO A 1102 9.45 -23.01 -23.43
N ARG A 1103 10.64 -23.42 -23.90
CA ARG A 1103 11.37 -24.61 -23.43
C ARG A 1103 12.87 -24.36 -23.28
N LYS A 1104 13.27 -23.11 -23.08
CA LYS A 1104 14.69 -22.73 -22.93
C LYS A 1104 14.95 -22.25 -21.52
N PHE A 1105 16.03 -22.74 -20.93
CA PHE A 1105 16.36 -22.47 -19.54
C PHE A 1105 17.86 -22.20 -19.37
N LEU A 1106 18.17 -21.20 -18.54
CA LEU A 1106 19.50 -20.92 -18.05
C LEU A 1106 19.58 -21.31 -16.57
N LEU A 1107 20.52 -22.18 -16.24
CA LEU A 1107 20.87 -22.53 -14.87
C LEU A 1107 22.14 -21.76 -14.49
N THR A 1108 21.99 -20.81 -13.56
CA THR A 1108 23.12 -20.15 -12.92
C THR A 1108 23.47 -20.87 -11.63
N VAL A 1109 24.76 -21.18 -11.47
CA VAL A 1109 25.35 -21.86 -10.32
C VAL A 1109 26.35 -20.90 -9.71
N HIS A 1110 26.10 -20.46 -8.49
CA HIS A 1110 26.96 -19.53 -7.76
C HIS A 1110 27.58 -20.21 -6.55
N ASN A 1111 28.91 -20.07 -6.40
CA ASN A 1111 29.68 -20.54 -5.27
C ASN A 1111 29.93 -19.37 -4.31
N PRO A 1112 29.24 -19.29 -3.15
CA PRO A 1112 29.46 -18.20 -2.20
C PRO A 1112 30.68 -18.39 -1.29
N THR A 1113 31.39 -19.52 -1.40
CA THR A 1113 32.46 -19.90 -0.47
C THR A 1113 33.84 -19.36 -0.90
N ASP A 1114 34.83 -19.49 -0.02
CA ASP A 1114 36.21 -19.09 -0.26
C ASP A 1114 37.03 -20.16 -1.00
N LYS A 1115 36.43 -21.31 -1.35
CA LYS A 1115 37.12 -22.43 -2.03
C LYS A 1115 36.39 -22.77 -3.32
N PRO A 1116 37.11 -23.17 -4.40
CA PRO A 1116 36.45 -23.72 -5.59
C PRO A 1116 35.57 -24.91 -5.21
N MET A 1117 34.43 -25.05 -5.89
CA MET A 1117 33.53 -26.18 -5.72
C MET A 1117 33.32 -26.91 -7.05
N LYS A 1118 33.08 -28.22 -6.97
CA LYS A 1118 32.67 -29.02 -8.12
C LYS A 1118 31.25 -29.51 -7.87
N CYS A 1119 30.33 -29.07 -8.71
CA CYS A 1119 28.90 -29.38 -8.58
C CYS A 1119 28.52 -30.50 -9.54
N ALA A 1120 28.11 -31.64 -9.02
CA ALA A 1120 27.45 -32.71 -9.78
C ALA A 1120 25.94 -32.55 -9.70
N PHE A 1121 25.27 -32.50 -10.85
CA PHE A 1121 23.84 -32.21 -10.92
C PHE A 1121 22.99 -33.46 -11.10
N GLU A 1122 21.78 -33.43 -10.54
CA GLU A 1122 20.70 -34.36 -10.83
C GLU A 1122 19.49 -33.58 -11.33
N LYS A 1123 18.90 -34.00 -12.45
CA LYS A 1123 17.64 -33.44 -12.96
C LYS A 1123 16.48 -34.27 -12.42
N SER A 1124 15.43 -33.61 -11.94
CA SER A 1124 14.18 -34.30 -11.59
C SER A 1124 13.62 -35.03 -12.83
N PRO A 1125 13.29 -36.34 -12.71
CA PRO A 1125 12.66 -37.07 -13.81
C PRO A 1125 11.24 -36.55 -14.11
N PHE A 1126 10.60 -35.89 -13.14
CA PHE A 1126 9.26 -35.32 -13.26
C PHE A 1126 9.25 -33.93 -13.92
N PHE A 1127 10.39 -33.25 -14.00
CA PHE A 1127 10.52 -32.01 -14.75
C PHE A 1127 10.86 -32.30 -16.22
N THR A 1128 9.82 -32.43 -17.03
CA THR A 1128 9.91 -32.88 -18.44
C THR A 1128 9.93 -31.75 -19.47
N LEU A 1129 10.01 -30.48 -19.03
CA LEU A 1129 10.13 -29.33 -19.94
C LEU A 1129 11.49 -29.23 -20.64
N THR A 1130 12.50 -29.90 -20.08
CA THR A 1130 13.81 -30.10 -20.68
C THR A 1130 14.29 -31.53 -20.43
N SER A 1131 15.02 -32.08 -21.41
CA SER A 1131 15.70 -33.37 -21.32
C SER A 1131 17.14 -33.26 -20.82
N LYS A 1132 17.77 -32.08 -20.87
CA LYS A 1132 19.20 -31.91 -20.62
C LYS A 1132 19.50 -31.78 -19.12
N CYS A 1133 20.40 -32.61 -18.63
CA CYS A 1133 21.04 -32.44 -17.32
C CYS A 1133 22.48 -31.99 -17.55
N PRO A 1134 22.96 -30.92 -16.90
CA PRO A 1134 24.36 -30.52 -17.02
C PRO A 1134 25.28 -31.60 -16.43
N GLY A 1135 26.45 -31.81 -17.05
CA GLY A 1135 27.52 -32.59 -16.44
C GLY A 1135 28.11 -31.88 -15.21
N PRO A 1136 29.08 -32.50 -14.50
CA PRO A 1136 29.77 -31.85 -13.40
C PRO A 1136 30.42 -30.55 -13.84
N VAL A 1137 30.27 -29.49 -13.03
CA VAL A 1137 30.82 -28.16 -13.35
C VAL A 1137 31.68 -27.65 -12.20
N ASP A 1138 32.87 -27.18 -12.53
CA ASP A 1138 33.76 -26.48 -11.60
C ASP A 1138 33.35 -25.00 -11.50
N VAL A 1139 33.09 -24.54 -10.28
CA VAL A 1139 32.67 -23.16 -9.97
C VAL A 1139 33.73 -22.52 -9.08
N PRO A 1140 34.43 -21.46 -9.54
CA PRO A 1140 35.45 -20.78 -8.75
C PRO A 1140 34.93 -20.25 -7.42
N ALA A 1141 35.82 -20.06 -6.43
CA ALA A 1141 35.49 -19.44 -5.15
C ALA A 1141 34.90 -18.03 -5.36
N GLY A 1142 33.76 -17.75 -4.73
CA GLY A 1142 33.11 -16.44 -4.84
C GLY A 1142 32.78 -16.03 -6.27
N ASP A 1143 32.41 -16.96 -7.14
CA ASP A 1143 32.01 -16.65 -8.51
C ASP A 1143 30.88 -17.57 -8.99
N MET A 1144 30.44 -17.35 -10.23
CA MET A 1144 29.33 -18.09 -10.84
C MET A 1144 29.63 -18.57 -12.25
N VAL A 1145 28.85 -19.56 -12.67
CA VAL A 1145 28.80 -20.07 -14.04
C VAL A 1145 27.34 -20.16 -14.48
N THR A 1146 27.07 -19.91 -15.76
CA THR A 1146 25.72 -20.02 -16.35
C THR A 1146 25.73 -21.06 -17.45
N ILE A 1147 24.77 -21.98 -17.39
CA ILE A 1147 24.70 -23.16 -18.27
C ILE A 1147 23.33 -23.17 -18.95
N GLU A 1148 23.29 -23.34 -20.27
CA GLU A 1148 22.05 -23.59 -20.98
C GLU A 1148 21.62 -25.07 -20.80
N VAL A 1149 20.43 -25.26 -20.23
CA VAL A 1149 19.84 -26.56 -19.91
C VAL A 1149 18.54 -26.79 -20.69
N SER A 1150 18.40 -26.16 -21.86
CA SER A 1150 17.32 -26.38 -22.83
C SER A 1150 17.42 -27.74 -23.53
#